data_AF-A2DC68-F1
#
_entry.id   AF-A2DC68-F1
#
_cell.length_a   1.000
_cell.length_b   1.000
_cell.length_c   1.000
_cell.angle_alpha   90.00
_cell.angle_beta   90.00
_cell.angle_gamma   90.00
#
_symmetry.space_group_name_H-M   'P 1'
#
loop_
_entity.id
_entity.type
_entity.pdbx_description
1 polymer ?
#
loop_
_entity_poly.entity_id
_entity_poly.type
_entity_poly.pdbx_seq_one_letter_code
_entity_poly.pdbx_strand_id
1 'polypeptide(L)'
;MDVKNLEKQFQDLRPLMFPGIFDKLNQADDKCDKLSKQILITMRSNHYNLFADVLYEHHKQGPKAEAILESGYQEPNDILRIYEPLEVQSITMLLKYTLSDPPRFVNALLQHSKRPEFYQLAILTVPAVFSFYSTKETMGFAFNFLMELSRTKNFDLFTIFISPILNSTACSVFINLLFKKIFWANFDSDIKEKEISQLLLNEAIPLFKFLPETVVVLLRMLLLQWGEVEIWKILARTFLFPQLLLQVSAKPFNHVILDKINTLKVKSYLYSIGKKKCLLNIPHLEFGSSYKEIPETFIPYQHSFALDLILTVSDIKNLISISGEIPHHTKRLQGILDSTAHPPLAPFYIHFFPKMLVPPPMGLRNLFTFPKYVNSDIQQQSSMAQLWSTFETATVSTRSNPFDLLKQSPIHTGEYNLDLQLNHSVNLEEFYHFGLDKTVKDLCLTAETLEKLLEHSMDSSTLNNWLIECRNYENINAMQSATSIISRLNFKLDHIQSNLWDYVSEYGCGSRSISYWLAVLFLEKIELNFLMKYKKEVVELQQLYRNYLILKNAKINSAPSFKNSRLKSAMWEASGSLQFANHQSKLSKRYIILNSYIEQVELIIAAEGIDNSLEKTAQILEFSFSECKQVWILETILILSCGLFNNENFALYAPPQLIDRWRKFAAAFIRFLSNDINIITKYNDFLTNTI
;
A
#
# COMPACT_ATOMS: atom_id res chain seq x y z
N MET A 1 7.26 -21.59 45.12
CA MET A 1 8.03 -22.28 44.05
C MET A 1 9.31 -22.82 44.66
N ASP A 2 9.76 -24.02 44.29
CA ASP A 2 11.05 -24.58 44.74
C ASP A 2 12.22 -23.70 44.25
N VAL A 3 13.16 -23.35 45.14
CA VAL A 3 14.34 -22.50 44.88
C VAL A 3 15.12 -23.02 43.67
N LYS A 4 15.30 -24.35 43.57
CA LYS A 4 16.06 -24.99 42.48
C LYS A 4 15.43 -24.75 41.11
N ASN A 5 14.10 -24.65 41.05
CA ASN A 5 13.40 -24.38 39.80
C ASN A 5 13.56 -22.92 39.38
N LEU A 6 13.49 -21.98 40.32
CA LEU A 6 13.73 -20.56 40.07
C LEU A 6 15.18 -20.29 39.65
N GLU A 7 16.17 -20.97 40.24
CA GLU A 7 17.58 -20.83 39.84
C GLU A 7 17.82 -21.30 38.40
N LYS A 8 17.19 -22.41 38.01
CA LYS A 8 17.23 -22.89 36.63
C LYS A 8 16.61 -21.87 35.67
N GLN A 9 15.43 -21.35 35.98
CA GLN A 9 14.76 -20.33 35.17
C GLN A 9 15.60 -19.05 35.04
N PHE A 10 16.24 -18.61 36.11
CA PHE A 10 17.15 -17.48 36.09
C PHE A 10 18.32 -17.71 35.12
N GLN A 11 18.97 -18.88 35.17
CA GLN A 11 20.09 -19.19 34.28
C GLN A 11 19.66 -19.28 32.80
N ASP A 12 18.48 -19.83 32.54
CA ASP A 12 17.93 -19.95 31.18
C ASP A 12 17.57 -18.58 30.58
N LEU A 13 17.04 -17.64 31.39
CA LEU A 13 16.54 -16.34 30.93
C LEU A 13 17.57 -15.21 30.98
N ARG A 14 18.57 -15.28 31.85
CA ARG A 14 19.60 -14.23 32.02
C ARG A 14 20.27 -13.79 30.70
N PRO A 15 20.57 -14.67 29.72
CA PRO A 15 21.15 -14.26 28.44
C PRO A 15 20.25 -13.34 27.59
N LEU A 16 18.95 -13.24 27.91
CA LEU A 16 17.96 -12.47 27.14
C LEU A 16 17.84 -11.01 27.62
N MET A 17 18.62 -10.57 28.60
CA MET A 17 18.60 -9.17 29.07
C MET A 17 19.22 -8.22 28.04
N PHE A 18 18.38 -7.66 27.18
CA PHE A 18 18.75 -6.54 26.32
C PHE A 18 18.31 -5.22 26.96
N PRO A 19 19.24 -4.34 27.36
CA PRO A 19 18.86 -3.02 27.90
C PRO A 19 18.05 -2.22 26.86
N GLY A 20 17.03 -1.50 27.32
CA GLY A 20 16.18 -0.65 26.48
C GLY A 20 15.17 -1.40 25.60
N ILE A 21 14.83 -2.64 25.92
CA ILE A 21 13.91 -3.44 25.09
C ILE A 21 12.50 -2.84 24.99
N PHE A 22 12.01 -2.24 26.07
CA PHE A 22 10.73 -1.52 26.07
C PHE A 22 10.77 -0.29 25.16
N ASP A 23 11.86 0.47 25.16
CA ASP A 23 12.01 1.62 24.25
C ASP A 23 12.03 1.18 22.80
N LYS A 24 12.69 0.05 22.50
CA LYS A 24 12.68 -0.55 21.16
C LYS A 24 11.29 -1.04 20.76
N LEU A 25 10.53 -1.63 21.69
CA LEU A 25 9.15 -2.04 21.46
C LEU A 25 8.26 -0.82 21.18
N ASN A 26 8.34 0.23 21.99
CA ASN A 26 7.60 1.48 21.76
C ASN A 26 7.94 2.10 20.39
N GLN A 27 9.21 2.10 19.99
CA GLN A 27 9.62 2.56 18.66
C GLN A 27 9.06 1.70 17.53
N ALA A 28 8.99 0.38 17.71
CA ALA A 28 8.39 -0.53 16.76
C ALA A 28 6.86 -0.29 16.66
N ASP A 29 6.19 -0.09 17.79
CA ASP A 29 4.76 0.23 17.88
C ASP A 29 4.44 1.52 17.13
N ASP A 30 5.16 2.60 17.42
CA ASP A 30 5.00 3.90 16.75
C ASP A 30 5.20 3.78 15.24
N LYS A 31 6.15 2.94 14.81
CA LYS A 31 6.42 2.71 13.40
C LYS A 31 5.28 1.95 12.73
N CYS A 32 4.78 0.89 13.36
CA CYS A 32 3.67 0.08 12.84
C CYS A 32 2.35 0.86 12.81
N ASP A 33 2.07 1.68 13.82
CA ASP A 33 0.92 2.58 13.85
C ASP A 33 0.97 3.59 12.68
N LYS A 34 2.12 4.24 12.48
CA LYS A 34 2.33 5.14 11.33
C LYS A 34 2.14 4.44 10.00
N LEU A 35 2.69 3.23 9.84
CA LEU A 35 2.52 2.44 8.62
C LEU A 35 1.05 2.09 8.37
N SER A 36 0.33 1.67 9.40
CA SER A 36 -1.10 1.31 9.33
C SER A 36 -1.95 2.52 8.90
N LYS A 37 -1.70 3.69 9.48
CA LYS A 37 -2.36 4.95 9.10
C LYS A 37 -2.04 5.37 7.65
N GLN A 38 -0.79 5.21 7.22
CA GLN A 38 -0.39 5.48 5.83
C GLN A 38 -1.05 4.53 4.83
N ILE A 39 -1.19 3.25 5.18
CA ILE A 39 -1.93 2.26 4.38
C ILE A 39 -3.38 2.74 4.22
N LEU A 40 -4.04 3.12 5.32
CA LEU A 40 -5.42 3.58 5.28
C LEU A 40 -5.61 4.83 4.40
N ILE A 41 -4.73 5.83 4.53
CA ILE A 41 -4.73 7.02 3.66
C ILE A 41 -4.54 6.61 2.19
N THR A 42 -3.57 5.74 1.91
CA THR A 42 -3.28 5.31 0.53
C THR A 42 -4.46 4.53 -0.07
N MET A 43 -5.07 3.63 0.70
CA MET A 43 -6.25 2.86 0.28
C MET A 43 -7.44 3.78 -0.02
N ARG A 44 -7.63 4.83 0.78
CA ARG A 44 -8.60 5.88 0.51
C ARG A 44 -8.30 6.59 -0.82
N SER A 45 -7.08 7.08 -1.03
CA SER A 45 -6.69 7.71 -2.30
C SER A 45 -6.90 6.79 -3.51
N ASN A 46 -6.56 5.50 -3.39
CA ASN A 46 -6.80 4.48 -4.42
C ASN A 46 -8.26 4.37 -4.80
N HIS A 47 -9.10 4.40 -3.77
CA HIS A 47 -10.54 4.26 -3.90
C HIS A 47 -11.15 5.47 -4.62
N TYR A 48 -10.72 6.69 -4.27
CA TYR A 48 -11.16 7.91 -4.96
C TYR A 48 -10.68 7.94 -6.42
N ASN A 49 -9.43 7.55 -6.69
CA ASN A 49 -8.92 7.40 -8.05
C ASN A 49 -9.77 6.42 -8.87
N LEU A 50 -10.06 5.24 -8.31
CA LEU A 50 -10.78 4.17 -9.02
C LEU A 50 -12.17 4.62 -9.53
N PHE A 51 -12.83 5.52 -8.82
CA PHE A 51 -14.16 6.02 -9.16
C PHE A 51 -14.17 7.48 -9.61
N ALA A 52 -13.01 8.07 -9.91
CA ALA A 52 -12.91 9.48 -10.27
C ALA A 52 -13.73 9.81 -11.53
N ASP A 53 -13.66 8.95 -12.54
CA ASP A 53 -14.40 9.09 -13.78
C ASP A 53 -15.93 9.07 -13.57
N VAL A 54 -16.41 8.19 -12.70
CA VAL A 54 -17.83 8.06 -12.31
C VAL A 54 -18.27 9.28 -11.51
N LEU A 55 -17.44 9.75 -10.56
CA LEU A 55 -17.71 10.93 -9.74
C LEU A 55 -17.82 12.20 -10.61
N TYR A 56 -16.91 12.36 -11.57
CA TYR A 56 -16.95 13.46 -12.54
C TYR A 56 -18.23 13.46 -13.40
N GLU A 57 -18.68 12.29 -13.85
CA GLU A 57 -19.92 12.17 -14.64
C GLU A 57 -21.16 12.49 -13.81
N HIS A 58 -21.25 11.94 -12.60
CA HIS A 58 -22.43 12.10 -11.74
C HIS A 58 -22.58 13.52 -11.20
N HIS A 59 -21.46 14.20 -10.91
CA HIS A 59 -21.48 15.55 -10.36
C HIS A 59 -21.44 16.66 -11.41
N LYS A 60 -21.42 16.34 -12.72
CA LYS A 60 -21.31 17.27 -13.86
C LYS A 60 -20.25 18.36 -13.65
N GLN A 61 -19.01 18.16 -14.13
CA GLN A 61 -17.91 19.16 -14.21
C GLN A 61 -18.15 20.45 -13.40
N GLY A 62 -18.09 20.34 -12.07
CA GLY A 62 -18.43 21.43 -11.17
C GLY A 62 -17.60 21.33 -9.91
N PRO A 63 -17.53 22.42 -9.12
CA PRO A 63 -16.64 22.55 -7.97
C PRO A 63 -16.83 21.47 -6.89
N LYS A 64 -17.97 20.77 -6.90
CA LYS A 64 -18.26 19.65 -5.99
C LYS A 64 -17.50 18.36 -6.36
N ALA A 65 -17.24 18.08 -7.63
CA ALA A 65 -16.52 16.88 -8.05
C ALA A 65 -15.03 16.96 -7.70
N GLU A 66 -14.42 18.13 -7.96
CA GLU A 66 -13.05 18.45 -7.57
C GLU A 66 -12.88 18.36 -6.06
N ALA A 67 -13.73 19.03 -5.28
CA ALA A 67 -13.66 18.97 -3.82
C ALA A 67 -13.80 17.55 -3.25
N ILE A 68 -14.59 16.68 -3.89
CA ILE A 68 -14.68 15.26 -3.51
C ILE A 68 -13.36 14.56 -3.79
N LEU A 69 -12.77 14.74 -4.97
CA LEU A 69 -11.50 14.10 -5.30
C LEU A 69 -10.35 14.61 -4.44
N GLU A 70 -10.26 15.92 -4.24
CA GLU A 70 -9.29 16.57 -3.35
C GLU A 70 -9.36 16.01 -1.93
N SER A 71 -10.58 15.78 -1.42
CA SER A 71 -10.81 15.17 -0.13
C SER A 71 -9.96 13.91 0.01
N GLY A 72 -9.96 13.02 -1.00
CA GLY A 72 -9.24 11.74 -1.03
C GLY A 72 -7.75 11.83 -0.65
N TYR A 73 -7.11 12.98 -0.89
CA TYR A 73 -5.66 13.19 -0.71
C TYR A 73 -5.31 14.11 0.47
N GLN A 74 -6.30 14.75 1.09
CA GLN A 74 -6.09 15.58 2.27
C GLN A 74 -5.70 14.70 3.47
N GLU A 75 -4.73 15.17 4.27
CA GLU A 75 -4.42 14.52 5.53
C GLU A 75 -5.61 14.66 6.50
N PRO A 76 -6.10 13.56 7.07
CA PRO A 76 -7.19 13.58 8.04
C PRO A 76 -6.77 14.23 9.37
N ASN A 77 -7.64 15.08 9.90
CA ASN A 77 -7.50 15.62 11.26
C ASN A 77 -7.96 14.60 12.31
N ASP A 78 -7.50 14.72 13.55
CA ASP A 78 -8.11 13.99 14.67
C ASP A 78 -9.54 14.50 14.90
N ILE A 79 -10.52 13.60 14.98
CA ILE A 79 -11.92 13.95 15.19
C ILE A 79 -12.15 14.77 16.47
N LEU A 80 -11.36 14.55 17.53
CA LEU A 80 -11.46 15.30 18.79
C LEU A 80 -10.97 16.75 18.68
N ARG A 81 -10.33 17.12 17.58
CA ARG A 81 -10.01 18.53 17.27
C ARG A 81 -11.17 19.25 16.61
N ILE A 82 -12.18 18.51 16.13
CA ILE A 82 -13.31 19.04 15.37
C ILE A 82 -14.59 18.97 16.20
N TYR A 83 -14.77 17.88 16.95
CA TYR A 83 -15.98 17.55 17.67
C TYR A 83 -15.70 17.29 19.15
N GLU A 84 -16.67 17.63 19.99
CA GLU A 84 -16.63 17.33 21.42
C GLU A 84 -16.74 15.82 21.68
N PRO A 85 -16.21 15.30 22.80
CA PRO A 85 -16.20 13.85 23.08
C PRO A 85 -17.58 13.16 23.00
N LEU A 86 -18.66 13.85 23.40
CA LEU A 86 -20.03 13.32 23.32
C LEU A 86 -20.54 13.18 21.88
N GLU A 87 -20.08 14.04 20.99
CA GLU A 87 -20.42 14.03 19.56
C GLU A 87 -19.67 12.89 18.88
N VAL A 88 -18.38 12.73 19.18
CA VAL A 88 -17.56 11.58 18.75
C VAL A 88 -18.19 10.27 19.22
N GLN A 89 -18.65 10.20 20.47
CA GLN A 89 -19.37 9.03 20.97
C GLN A 89 -20.65 8.74 20.17
N SER A 90 -21.39 9.78 19.77
CA SER A 90 -22.61 9.64 18.96
C SER A 90 -22.32 9.12 17.55
N ILE A 91 -21.22 9.58 16.94
CA ILE A 91 -20.73 9.08 15.65
C ILE A 91 -20.28 7.62 15.78
N THR A 92 -19.51 7.28 16.81
CA THR A 92 -19.11 5.90 17.11
C THR A 92 -20.31 4.98 17.32
N MET A 93 -21.36 5.45 17.98
CA MET A 93 -22.60 4.68 18.14
C MET A 93 -23.35 4.48 16.83
N LEU A 94 -23.36 5.48 15.93
CA LEU A 94 -23.91 5.33 14.59
C LEU A 94 -23.15 4.28 13.78
N LEU A 95 -21.82 4.33 13.77
CA LEU A 95 -20.97 3.33 13.08
C LEU A 95 -21.19 1.94 13.64
N LYS A 96 -21.25 1.83 14.96
CA LYS A 96 -21.54 0.55 15.63
C LYS A 96 -22.89 0.00 15.25
N TYR A 97 -23.92 0.83 15.22
CA TYR A 97 -25.25 0.42 14.78
C TYR A 97 -25.19 -0.14 13.35
N THR A 98 -24.57 0.61 12.43
CA THR A 98 -24.38 0.22 11.02
C THR A 98 -23.66 -1.12 10.87
N LEU A 99 -22.61 -1.37 11.67
CA LEU A 99 -21.80 -2.58 11.59
C LEU A 99 -22.42 -3.79 12.32
N SER A 100 -23.25 -3.55 13.35
CA SER A 100 -23.81 -4.61 14.20
C SER A 100 -25.08 -5.25 13.67
N ASP A 101 -25.83 -4.58 12.80
CA ASP A 101 -27.08 -5.09 12.21
C ASP A 101 -27.08 -4.91 10.66
N PRO A 102 -26.33 -5.75 9.93
CA PRO A 102 -26.30 -5.70 8.46
C PRO A 102 -27.68 -5.79 7.79
N PRO A 103 -28.64 -6.62 8.24
CA PRO A 103 -30.01 -6.66 7.68
C PRO A 103 -30.72 -5.32 7.69
N ARG A 104 -30.71 -4.60 8.82
CA ARG A 104 -31.32 -3.27 8.90
C ARG A 104 -30.60 -2.28 7.99
N PHE A 105 -29.27 -2.32 7.97
CA PHE A 105 -28.48 -1.41 7.14
C PHE A 105 -28.76 -1.62 5.64
N VAL A 106 -28.80 -2.87 5.18
CA VAL A 106 -29.14 -3.23 3.79
C VAL A 106 -30.56 -2.77 3.44
N ASN A 107 -31.55 -3.00 4.31
CA ASN A 107 -32.92 -2.55 4.08
C ASN A 107 -33.02 -1.02 3.96
N ALA A 108 -32.31 -0.29 4.82
CA ALA A 108 -32.19 1.16 4.72
C ALA A 108 -31.61 1.59 3.37
N LEU A 109 -30.51 1.00 2.92
CA LEU A 109 -29.90 1.31 1.62
C LEU A 109 -30.87 1.06 0.45
N LEU A 110 -31.60 -0.05 0.47
CA LEU A 110 -32.58 -0.39 -0.58
C LEU A 110 -33.66 0.68 -0.74
N GLN A 111 -34.21 1.16 0.37
CA GLN A 111 -35.23 2.21 0.38
C GLN A 111 -34.72 3.53 -0.22
N HIS A 112 -33.40 3.72 -0.21
CA HIS A 112 -32.71 4.94 -0.61
C HIS A 112 -32.01 4.83 -1.97
N SER A 113 -32.09 3.68 -2.63
CA SER A 113 -31.43 3.37 -3.91
C SER A 113 -31.75 4.31 -5.08
N LYS A 114 -32.85 5.06 -4.99
CA LYS A 114 -33.29 6.00 -6.03
C LYS A 114 -32.81 7.44 -5.80
N ARG A 115 -32.16 7.74 -4.67
CA ARG A 115 -31.70 9.09 -4.35
C ARG A 115 -30.50 9.48 -5.22
N PRO A 116 -30.35 10.75 -5.62
CA PRO A 116 -29.18 11.24 -6.35
C PRO A 116 -27.85 10.97 -5.62
N GLU A 117 -27.86 11.03 -4.28
CA GLU A 117 -26.68 10.82 -3.42
C GLU A 117 -26.33 9.34 -3.26
N PHE A 118 -27.17 8.41 -3.73
CA PHE A 118 -27.00 6.98 -3.51
C PHE A 118 -25.68 6.45 -4.09
N TYR A 119 -25.24 6.96 -5.23
CA TYR A 119 -23.96 6.58 -5.81
C TYR A 119 -22.80 6.99 -4.92
N GLN A 120 -22.77 8.23 -4.42
CA GLN A 120 -21.74 8.70 -3.48
C GLN A 120 -21.72 7.86 -2.20
N LEU A 121 -22.90 7.55 -1.67
CA LEU A 121 -23.05 6.65 -0.52
C LEU A 121 -22.45 5.27 -0.80
N ALA A 122 -22.79 4.66 -1.93
CA ALA A 122 -22.37 3.31 -2.28
C ALA A 122 -20.88 3.21 -2.62
N ILE A 123 -20.34 4.22 -3.32
CA ILE A 123 -18.96 4.20 -3.80
C ILE A 123 -17.99 4.96 -2.92
N LEU A 124 -18.39 5.78 -1.93
CA LEU A 124 -17.45 6.45 -1.01
C LEU A 124 -17.78 6.14 0.44
N THR A 125 -18.99 6.46 0.89
CA THR A 125 -19.36 6.38 2.31
C THR A 125 -19.33 4.95 2.85
N VAL A 126 -19.89 3.97 2.13
CA VAL A 126 -19.89 2.57 2.57
C VAL A 126 -18.47 1.97 2.61
N PRO A 127 -17.62 2.13 1.59
CA PRO A 127 -16.21 1.78 1.68
C PRO A 127 -15.50 2.44 2.88
N ALA A 128 -15.75 3.72 3.16
CA ALA A 128 -15.16 4.42 4.29
C ALA A 128 -15.55 3.83 5.66
N VAL A 129 -16.81 3.41 5.83
CA VAL A 129 -17.29 2.68 7.03
C VAL A 129 -16.55 1.35 7.23
N PHE A 130 -16.15 0.70 6.13
CA PHE A 130 -15.33 -0.51 6.15
C PHE A 130 -13.84 -0.22 5.99
N SER A 131 -13.36 0.96 6.39
CA SER A 131 -11.94 1.34 6.36
C SER A 131 -11.26 1.12 5.00
N PHE A 132 -12.00 1.30 3.91
CA PHE A 132 -11.57 1.01 2.54
C PHE A 132 -10.97 -0.40 2.38
N TYR A 133 -11.42 -1.36 3.21
CA TYR A 133 -10.97 -2.75 3.22
C TYR A 133 -9.47 -2.91 3.48
N SER A 134 -8.92 -2.01 4.30
CA SER A 134 -7.48 -1.92 4.60
C SER A 134 -6.94 -3.09 5.44
N THR A 135 -7.81 -3.79 6.18
CA THR A 135 -7.44 -4.88 7.09
C THR A 135 -8.37 -6.09 6.96
N LYS A 136 -7.93 -7.23 7.48
CA LYS A 136 -8.72 -8.47 7.52
C LYS A 136 -10.04 -8.32 8.29
N GLU A 137 -10.04 -7.60 9.40
CA GLU A 137 -11.23 -7.41 10.26
C GLU A 137 -12.29 -6.55 9.55
N THR A 138 -11.85 -5.48 8.90
CA THR A 138 -12.74 -4.58 8.14
C THR A 138 -13.35 -5.27 6.92
N MET A 139 -12.59 -6.15 6.27
CA MET A 139 -13.10 -7.08 5.26
C MET A 139 -14.10 -8.09 5.82
N GLY A 140 -13.92 -8.58 7.05
CA GLY A 140 -14.88 -9.45 7.73
C GLY A 140 -16.23 -8.76 7.98
N PHE A 141 -16.22 -7.49 8.39
CA PHE A 141 -17.46 -6.70 8.50
C PHE A 141 -18.12 -6.47 7.14
N ALA A 142 -17.34 -6.15 6.11
CA ALA A 142 -17.83 -5.98 4.75
C ALA A 142 -18.44 -7.26 4.17
N PHE A 143 -17.86 -8.42 4.48
CA PHE A 143 -18.41 -9.73 4.09
C PHE A 143 -19.83 -9.93 4.62
N ASN A 144 -20.07 -9.67 5.91
CA ASN A 144 -21.40 -9.81 6.51
C ASN A 144 -22.43 -8.89 5.84
N PHE A 145 -22.03 -7.67 5.53
CA PHE A 145 -22.84 -6.72 4.78
C PHE A 145 -23.19 -7.21 3.37
N LEU A 146 -22.20 -7.68 2.61
CA LEU A 146 -22.42 -8.17 1.25
C LEU A 146 -23.23 -9.45 1.21
N MET A 147 -23.04 -10.35 2.18
CA MET A 147 -23.85 -11.56 2.32
C MET A 147 -25.32 -11.25 2.58
N GLU A 148 -25.61 -10.17 3.30
CA GLU A 148 -26.98 -9.73 3.50
C GLU A 148 -27.52 -9.03 2.25
N LEU A 149 -26.73 -8.17 1.61
CA LEU A 149 -27.11 -7.52 0.37
C LEU A 149 -27.41 -8.53 -0.75
N SER A 150 -26.67 -9.63 -0.84
CA SER A 150 -26.90 -10.66 -1.86
C SER A 150 -28.26 -11.33 -1.71
N ARG A 151 -28.83 -11.41 -0.49
CA ARG A 151 -30.17 -11.98 -0.22
C ARG A 151 -31.30 -11.23 -0.90
N THR A 152 -31.09 -9.95 -1.19
CA THR A 152 -32.05 -9.12 -1.95
C THR A 152 -32.20 -9.56 -3.40
N LYS A 153 -31.23 -10.33 -3.93
CA LYS A 153 -31.13 -10.76 -5.34
C LYS A 153 -31.20 -9.60 -6.35
N ASN A 154 -30.89 -8.37 -5.92
CA ASN A 154 -30.75 -7.23 -6.82
C ASN A 154 -29.33 -7.20 -7.39
N PHE A 155 -29.17 -7.76 -8.59
CA PHE A 155 -27.87 -7.92 -9.26
C PHE A 155 -27.14 -6.58 -9.45
N ASP A 156 -27.79 -5.58 -10.04
CA ASP A 156 -27.13 -4.31 -10.35
C ASP A 156 -26.71 -3.58 -9.08
N LEU A 157 -27.56 -3.58 -8.04
CA LEU A 157 -27.21 -2.99 -6.76
C LEU A 157 -26.01 -3.68 -6.12
N PHE A 158 -26.01 -5.02 -6.10
CA PHE A 158 -24.90 -5.79 -5.57
C PHE A 158 -23.58 -5.49 -6.30
N THR A 159 -23.64 -5.38 -7.63
CA THR A 159 -22.43 -5.06 -8.43
C THR A 159 -21.82 -3.72 -8.05
N ILE A 160 -22.61 -2.72 -7.67
CA ILE A 160 -22.11 -1.42 -7.21
C ILE A 160 -21.30 -1.58 -5.93
N PHE A 161 -21.80 -2.34 -4.94
CA PHE A 161 -21.13 -2.48 -3.64
C PHE A 161 -19.95 -3.46 -3.63
N ILE A 162 -19.97 -4.50 -4.46
CA ILE A 162 -18.84 -5.46 -4.52
C ILE A 162 -17.68 -4.93 -5.37
N SER A 163 -17.95 -4.03 -6.32
CA SER A 163 -16.93 -3.45 -7.21
C SER A 163 -15.76 -2.79 -6.47
N PRO A 164 -15.99 -1.93 -5.44
CA PRO A 164 -14.96 -1.46 -4.52
C PRO A 164 -13.96 -2.52 -4.05
N ILE A 165 -14.46 -3.66 -3.57
CA ILE A 165 -13.63 -4.71 -2.98
C ILE A 165 -12.81 -5.41 -4.06
N LEU A 166 -13.46 -5.81 -5.16
CA LEU A 166 -12.81 -6.57 -6.23
C LEU A 166 -11.76 -5.75 -6.99
N ASN A 167 -11.88 -4.42 -6.99
CA ASN A 167 -10.91 -3.51 -7.61
C ASN A 167 -9.98 -2.84 -6.59
N SER A 168 -9.98 -3.29 -5.34
CA SER A 168 -9.04 -2.79 -4.33
C SER A 168 -7.67 -3.45 -4.46
N THR A 169 -6.66 -2.87 -3.80
CA THR A 169 -5.31 -3.45 -3.69
C THR A 169 -5.33 -4.87 -3.12
N ALA A 170 -6.36 -5.24 -2.34
CA ALA A 170 -6.55 -6.58 -1.75
C ALA A 170 -6.46 -7.71 -2.80
N CYS A 171 -6.92 -7.45 -4.02
CA CYS A 171 -6.91 -8.44 -5.10
C CYS A 171 -5.65 -8.39 -5.97
N SER A 172 -4.71 -7.47 -5.70
CA SER A 172 -3.58 -7.16 -6.60
C SER A 172 -2.67 -8.36 -6.88
N VAL A 173 -2.50 -9.26 -5.92
CA VAL A 173 -1.67 -10.48 -6.06
C VAL A 173 -2.26 -11.41 -7.12
N PHE A 174 -3.56 -11.72 -7.00
CA PHE A 174 -4.30 -12.48 -7.99
C PHE A 174 -4.19 -11.83 -9.38
N ILE A 175 -4.43 -10.53 -9.46
CA ILE A 175 -4.39 -9.76 -10.71
C ILE A 175 -3.01 -9.86 -11.36
N ASN A 176 -1.94 -9.57 -10.60
CA ASN A 176 -0.58 -9.60 -11.12
C ASN A 176 -0.18 -10.99 -11.62
N LEU A 177 -0.56 -12.06 -10.90
CA LEU A 177 -0.28 -13.44 -11.33
C LEU A 177 -1.07 -13.82 -12.58
N LEU A 178 -2.35 -13.46 -12.65
CA LEU A 178 -3.22 -13.73 -13.80
C LEU A 178 -2.65 -13.10 -15.06
N PHE A 179 -2.37 -11.80 -15.01
CA PHE A 179 -1.88 -11.08 -16.18
C PHE A 179 -0.44 -11.42 -16.51
N LYS A 180 0.39 -11.75 -15.50
CA LYS A 180 1.71 -12.32 -15.76
C LYS A 180 1.58 -13.60 -16.58
N LYS A 181 0.74 -14.55 -16.17
CA LYS A 181 0.54 -15.79 -16.93
C LYS A 181 0.03 -15.56 -18.34
N ILE A 182 -0.98 -14.71 -18.51
CA ILE A 182 -1.60 -14.49 -19.81
C ILE A 182 -0.63 -13.80 -20.77
N PHE A 183 -0.01 -12.71 -20.35
CA PHE A 183 0.77 -11.86 -21.24
C PHE A 183 2.23 -12.31 -21.38
N TRP A 184 2.86 -12.82 -20.32
CA TRP A 184 4.22 -13.36 -20.47
C TRP A 184 4.25 -14.66 -21.25
N ALA A 185 3.26 -15.55 -21.10
CA ALA A 185 3.27 -16.81 -21.85
C ALA A 185 3.02 -16.60 -23.35
N ASN A 186 2.49 -15.44 -23.74
CA ASN A 186 2.02 -15.16 -25.08
C ASN A 186 2.61 -13.87 -25.66
N PHE A 187 3.80 -13.47 -25.19
CA PHE A 187 4.38 -12.19 -25.55
C PHE A 187 4.75 -12.06 -27.04
N ASP A 188 5.11 -13.19 -27.67
CA ASP A 188 5.46 -13.29 -29.09
C ASP A 188 4.31 -13.75 -29.99
N SER A 189 3.14 -14.09 -29.43
CA SER A 189 2.03 -14.63 -30.22
C SER A 189 1.04 -13.55 -30.67
N ASP A 190 0.48 -13.73 -31.86
CA ASP A 190 -0.57 -12.86 -32.42
C ASP A 190 -1.94 -13.25 -31.84
N ILE A 191 -2.12 -13.04 -30.54
CA ILE A 191 -3.33 -13.46 -29.82
C ILE A 191 -4.52 -12.60 -30.26
N LYS A 192 -5.64 -13.24 -30.59
CA LYS A 192 -6.89 -12.53 -30.95
C LYS A 192 -7.75 -12.21 -29.72
N GLU A 193 -8.65 -11.23 -29.86
CA GLU A 193 -9.49 -10.75 -28.73
C GLU A 193 -10.34 -11.86 -28.09
N LYS A 194 -10.80 -12.82 -28.89
CA LYS A 194 -11.55 -14.00 -28.43
C LYS A 194 -10.68 -14.94 -27.60
N GLU A 195 -9.43 -15.15 -27.99
CA GLU A 195 -8.49 -16.03 -27.30
C GLU A 195 -8.12 -15.44 -25.93
N ILE A 196 -7.90 -14.12 -25.84
CA ILE A 196 -7.66 -13.44 -24.57
C ILE A 196 -8.83 -13.60 -23.61
N SER A 197 -10.05 -13.47 -24.13
CA SER A 197 -11.25 -13.66 -23.32
C SER A 197 -11.33 -15.08 -22.75
N GLN A 198 -10.90 -16.08 -23.54
CA GLN A 198 -10.82 -17.47 -23.10
C GLN A 198 -9.67 -17.72 -22.12
N LEU A 199 -8.50 -17.13 -22.35
CA LEU A 199 -7.34 -17.23 -21.45
C LEU A 199 -7.63 -16.58 -20.09
N LEU A 200 -8.30 -15.42 -20.07
CA LEU A 200 -8.75 -14.77 -18.86
C LEU A 200 -9.62 -15.69 -18.01
N LEU A 201 -10.55 -16.43 -18.64
CA LEU A 201 -11.36 -17.41 -17.94
C LEU A 201 -10.51 -18.59 -17.43
N ASN A 202 -9.78 -19.23 -18.34
CA ASN A 202 -9.07 -20.48 -18.04
C ASN A 202 -7.98 -20.30 -16.97
N GLU A 203 -7.29 -19.16 -16.97
CA GLU A 203 -6.22 -18.85 -16.02
C GLU A 203 -6.74 -18.25 -14.71
N ALA A 204 -7.89 -17.56 -14.71
CA ALA A 204 -8.44 -16.96 -13.49
C ALA A 204 -8.86 -18.04 -12.47
N ILE A 205 -9.57 -19.08 -12.92
CA ILE A 205 -10.11 -20.12 -12.04
C ILE A 205 -9.04 -20.76 -11.13
N PRO A 206 -7.91 -21.31 -11.64
CA PRO A 206 -6.89 -21.90 -10.79
C PRO A 206 -6.14 -20.88 -9.92
N LEU A 207 -6.25 -19.58 -10.23
CA LEU A 207 -5.61 -18.52 -9.48
C LEU A 207 -6.50 -17.91 -8.37
N PHE A 208 -7.81 -18.20 -8.31
CA PHE A 208 -8.68 -17.66 -7.26
C PHE A 208 -8.21 -17.96 -5.83
N LYS A 209 -7.37 -18.99 -5.62
CA LYS A 209 -6.68 -19.27 -4.36
C LYS A 209 -5.72 -18.16 -3.87
N PHE A 210 -5.42 -17.18 -4.71
CA PHE A 210 -4.62 -15.99 -4.39
C PHE A 210 -5.48 -14.74 -4.10
N LEU A 211 -6.80 -14.88 -4.06
CA LEU A 211 -7.69 -13.82 -3.55
C LEU A 211 -7.71 -13.86 -2.01
N PRO A 212 -8.07 -12.74 -1.34
CA PRO A 212 -8.32 -12.76 0.09
C PRO A 212 -9.35 -13.82 0.47
N GLU A 213 -9.19 -14.47 1.63
CA GLU A 213 -10.06 -15.58 2.04
C GLU A 213 -11.54 -15.16 2.07
N THR A 214 -11.81 -13.96 2.61
CA THR A 214 -13.16 -13.37 2.68
C THR A 214 -13.82 -13.24 1.31
N VAL A 215 -13.06 -12.87 0.28
CA VAL A 215 -13.54 -12.75 -1.11
C VAL A 215 -13.81 -14.13 -1.69
N VAL A 216 -12.93 -15.10 -1.45
CA VAL A 216 -13.12 -16.49 -1.90
C VAL A 216 -14.40 -17.08 -1.31
N VAL A 217 -14.60 -16.93 0.01
CA VAL A 217 -15.80 -17.41 0.71
C VAL A 217 -17.04 -16.70 0.18
N LEU A 218 -16.99 -15.38 -0.03
CA LEU A 218 -18.10 -14.63 -0.62
C LEU A 218 -18.49 -15.19 -1.99
N LEU A 219 -17.53 -15.38 -2.90
CA LEU A 219 -17.79 -15.91 -4.24
C LEU A 219 -18.42 -17.31 -4.20
N ARG A 220 -18.01 -18.18 -3.25
CA ARG A 220 -18.65 -19.50 -3.03
C ARG A 220 -20.09 -19.37 -2.59
N MET A 221 -20.35 -18.50 -1.61
CA MET A 221 -21.71 -18.30 -1.09
C MET A 221 -22.64 -17.73 -2.17
N LEU A 222 -22.16 -16.76 -2.94
CA LEU A 222 -22.89 -16.21 -4.06
C LEU A 222 -23.12 -17.26 -5.16
N LEU A 223 -22.16 -18.15 -5.43
CA LEU A 223 -22.32 -19.25 -6.38
C LEU A 223 -23.47 -20.18 -5.99
N LEU A 224 -23.54 -20.56 -4.70
CA LEU A 224 -24.65 -21.37 -4.19
C LEU A 224 -25.99 -20.65 -4.28
N GLN A 225 -25.99 -19.32 -4.11
CA GLN A 225 -27.20 -18.53 -4.03
C GLN A 225 -27.76 -18.10 -5.40
N TRP A 226 -26.89 -17.68 -6.31
CA TRP A 226 -27.24 -17.04 -7.59
C TRP A 226 -26.92 -17.91 -8.80
N GLY A 227 -26.03 -18.91 -8.67
CA GLY A 227 -25.62 -19.81 -9.76
C GLY A 227 -24.44 -19.28 -10.59
N GLU A 228 -23.85 -20.15 -11.41
CA GLU A 228 -22.62 -19.87 -12.18
C GLU A 228 -22.74 -18.68 -13.13
N VAL A 229 -23.89 -18.52 -13.79
CA VAL A 229 -24.10 -17.50 -14.83
C VAL A 229 -24.00 -16.10 -14.24
N GLU A 230 -24.67 -15.87 -13.11
CA GLU A 230 -24.69 -14.60 -12.40
C GLU A 230 -23.30 -14.28 -11.83
N ILE A 231 -22.62 -15.25 -11.23
CA ILE A 231 -21.25 -15.07 -10.73
C ILE A 231 -20.29 -14.71 -11.83
N TRP A 232 -20.38 -15.36 -12.98
CA TRP A 232 -19.57 -14.99 -14.11
C TRP A 232 -19.84 -13.55 -14.57
N LYS A 233 -21.11 -13.14 -14.63
CA LYS A 233 -21.45 -11.75 -14.96
C LYS A 233 -20.82 -10.76 -13.98
N ILE A 234 -20.82 -11.07 -12.67
CA ILE A 234 -20.12 -10.27 -11.66
C ILE A 234 -18.63 -10.23 -11.98
N LEU A 235 -17.96 -11.40 -12.00
CA LEU A 235 -16.52 -11.48 -12.22
C LEU A 235 -16.09 -10.80 -13.52
N ALA A 236 -16.80 -11.01 -14.63
CA ALA A 236 -16.49 -10.38 -15.89
C ALA A 236 -16.72 -8.86 -15.86
N ARG A 237 -17.82 -8.37 -15.26
CA ARG A 237 -18.20 -6.95 -15.27
C ARG A 237 -17.43 -6.12 -14.26
N THR A 238 -17.28 -6.63 -13.03
CA THR A 238 -16.74 -5.88 -11.90
C THR A 238 -15.31 -6.25 -11.55
N PHE A 239 -14.74 -7.32 -12.13
CA PHE A 239 -13.39 -7.77 -11.77
C PHE A 239 -12.45 -7.92 -12.98
N LEU A 240 -12.60 -8.96 -13.79
CA LEU A 240 -11.65 -9.31 -14.85
C LEU A 240 -11.51 -8.21 -15.91
N PHE A 241 -12.62 -7.62 -16.39
CA PHE A 241 -12.54 -6.59 -17.42
C PHE A 241 -12.01 -5.24 -16.90
N PRO A 242 -12.49 -4.70 -15.76
CA PRO A 242 -11.86 -3.52 -15.16
C PRO A 242 -10.36 -3.70 -14.91
N GLN A 243 -9.95 -4.87 -14.40
CA GLN A 243 -8.54 -5.18 -14.17
C GLN A 243 -7.74 -5.30 -15.46
N LEU A 244 -8.33 -5.84 -16.53
CA LEU A 244 -7.71 -5.81 -17.86
C LEU A 244 -7.42 -4.37 -18.28
N LEU A 245 -8.39 -3.44 -18.16
CA LEU A 245 -8.18 -2.04 -18.54
C LEU A 245 -7.07 -1.37 -17.72
N LEU A 246 -7.04 -1.59 -16.40
CA LEU A 246 -5.99 -1.09 -15.51
C LEU A 246 -4.61 -1.62 -15.93
N GLN A 247 -4.52 -2.92 -16.19
CA GLN A 247 -3.27 -3.60 -16.51
C GLN A 247 -2.76 -3.28 -17.92
N VAL A 248 -3.68 -3.07 -18.88
CA VAL A 248 -3.36 -2.49 -20.21
C VAL A 248 -2.76 -1.11 -20.02
N SER A 249 -3.38 -0.27 -19.19
CA SER A 249 -3.01 1.13 -19.09
C SER A 249 -1.69 1.34 -18.37
N ALA A 250 -1.31 0.52 -17.39
CA ALA A 250 -0.20 0.87 -16.50
C ALA A 250 1.05 -0.03 -16.56
N LYS A 251 0.99 -1.21 -17.21
CA LYS A 251 2.14 -2.13 -17.23
C LYS A 251 2.84 -2.13 -18.60
N PRO A 252 4.18 -1.89 -18.63
CA PRO A 252 4.93 -1.74 -19.88
C PRO A 252 4.79 -2.95 -20.82
N PHE A 253 4.80 -4.16 -20.27
CA PHE A 253 4.68 -5.41 -21.04
C PHE A 253 3.28 -5.63 -21.63
N ASN A 254 2.24 -5.23 -20.90
CA ASN A 254 0.86 -5.44 -21.34
C ASN A 254 0.50 -4.50 -22.49
N HIS A 255 1.02 -3.27 -22.49
CA HIS A 255 0.88 -2.31 -23.59
C HIS A 255 1.33 -2.87 -24.94
N VAL A 256 2.41 -3.65 -25.00
CA VAL A 256 2.98 -4.17 -26.24
C VAL A 256 2.04 -5.12 -26.95
N ILE A 257 1.43 -6.02 -26.18
CA ILE A 257 0.50 -7.01 -26.70
C ILE A 257 -0.84 -6.31 -26.96
N LEU A 258 -1.31 -5.50 -26.02
CA LEU A 258 -2.67 -4.97 -25.98
C LEU A 258 -2.94 -3.74 -26.84
N ASP A 259 -1.93 -2.98 -27.27
CA ASP A 259 -2.09 -1.94 -28.29
C ASP A 259 -2.70 -2.50 -29.60
N LYS A 260 -2.52 -3.80 -29.85
CA LYS A 260 -3.05 -4.51 -31.03
C LYS A 260 -4.47 -5.06 -30.83
N ILE A 261 -5.01 -5.00 -29.62
CA ILE A 261 -6.22 -5.71 -29.19
C ILE A 261 -7.35 -4.72 -28.95
N ASN A 262 -8.51 -4.96 -29.59
CA ASN A 262 -9.69 -4.16 -29.33
C ASN A 262 -10.35 -4.59 -27.99
N THR A 263 -10.08 -3.83 -26.93
CA THR A 263 -10.60 -4.10 -25.58
C THR A 263 -12.14 -4.16 -25.50
N LEU A 264 -12.86 -3.41 -26.36
CA LEU A 264 -14.33 -3.50 -26.43
C LEU A 264 -14.80 -4.84 -27.01
N LYS A 265 -14.06 -5.40 -27.98
CA LYS A 265 -14.34 -6.77 -28.45
C LYS A 265 -14.06 -7.80 -27.37
N VAL A 266 -12.94 -7.67 -26.63
CA VAL A 266 -12.65 -8.54 -25.48
C VAL A 266 -13.78 -8.48 -24.45
N LYS A 267 -14.27 -7.28 -24.11
CA LYS A 267 -15.45 -7.10 -23.24
C LYS A 267 -16.67 -7.87 -23.75
N SER A 268 -16.99 -7.70 -25.03
CA SER A 268 -18.15 -8.36 -25.65
C SER A 268 -18.03 -9.88 -25.60
N TYR A 269 -16.83 -10.42 -25.85
CA TYR A 269 -16.57 -11.85 -25.79
C TYR A 269 -16.65 -12.37 -24.36
N LEU A 270 -15.97 -11.74 -23.39
CA LEU A 270 -16.06 -12.07 -21.96
C LEU A 270 -17.52 -12.12 -21.49
N TYR A 271 -18.35 -11.16 -21.90
CA TYR A 271 -19.77 -11.14 -21.50
C TYR A 271 -20.60 -12.21 -22.23
N SER A 272 -20.23 -12.56 -23.46
CA SER A 272 -20.90 -13.62 -24.23
C SER A 272 -20.60 -15.03 -23.70
N ILE A 273 -19.41 -15.24 -23.14
CA ILE A 273 -18.97 -16.51 -22.53
C ILE A 273 -19.94 -16.94 -21.43
N GLY A 274 -20.41 -15.99 -20.61
CA GLY A 274 -21.38 -16.23 -19.54
C GLY A 274 -22.76 -16.72 -19.97
N LYS A 275 -23.10 -16.59 -21.26
CA LYS A 275 -24.39 -17.07 -21.79
C LYS A 275 -24.37 -18.57 -22.10
N LYS A 276 -23.19 -19.17 -22.21
CA LYS A 276 -23.05 -20.62 -22.44
C LYS A 276 -22.99 -21.31 -21.09
N LYS A 277 -24.02 -22.10 -20.76
CA LYS A 277 -24.07 -22.94 -19.56
C LYS A 277 -22.79 -23.78 -19.47
N CYS A 278 -22.21 -23.86 -18.27
CA CYS A 278 -21.12 -24.77 -17.90
C CYS A 278 -19.70 -24.31 -18.29
N LEU A 279 -19.12 -23.41 -17.50
CA LEU A 279 -17.69 -23.04 -17.64
C LEU A 279 -16.98 -22.89 -16.30
N LEU A 280 -17.70 -22.47 -15.27
CA LEU A 280 -17.17 -22.39 -13.92
C LEU A 280 -17.41 -23.75 -13.25
N ASN A 281 -16.74 -24.79 -13.75
CA ASN A 281 -16.44 -25.92 -12.87
C ASN A 281 -15.49 -25.31 -11.83
N ILE A 282 -16.04 -24.87 -10.69
CA ILE A 282 -15.31 -24.38 -9.52
C ILE A 282 -15.33 -25.53 -8.52
N PRO A 283 -14.82 -26.74 -8.84
CA PRO A 283 -15.12 -27.90 -8.01
C PRO A 283 -14.23 -27.89 -6.76
N HIS A 284 -13.18 -27.05 -6.73
CA HIS A 284 -12.18 -27.00 -5.67
C HIS A 284 -11.62 -25.58 -5.54
N LEU A 285 -12.44 -24.61 -5.11
CA LEU A 285 -11.85 -23.58 -4.25
C LEU A 285 -11.49 -24.35 -2.97
N GLU A 286 -10.26 -24.85 -2.87
CA GLU A 286 -9.78 -25.60 -1.70
C GLU A 286 -10.01 -24.74 -0.45
N PHE A 287 -10.38 -25.35 0.68
CA PHE A 287 -10.50 -24.67 1.98
C PHE A 287 -9.15 -24.21 2.55
N GLY A 288 -8.09 -24.24 1.74
CA GLY A 288 -6.80 -23.70 2.12
C GLY A 288 -6.90 -22.20 2.37
N SER A 289 -6.21 -21.76 3.43
CA SER A 289 -5.87 -20.36 3.65
C SER A 289 -5.37 -19.72 2.36
N SER A 290 -5.74 -18.46 2.10
CA SER A 290 -5.16 -17.72 0.97
C SER A 290 -3.64 -17.76 1.06
N TYR A 291 -2.96 -17.91 -0.08
CA TYR A 291 -1.49 -17.87 -0.10
C TYR A 291 -0.94 -16.50 0.29
N LYS A 292 -1.75 -15.44 0.20
CA LYS A 292 -1.38 -14.09 0.61
C LYS A 292 -2.61 -13.30 1.05
N GLU A 293 -2.66 -13.02 2.34
CA GLU A 293 -3.76 -12.30 3.00
C GLU A 293 -3.47 -10.80 3.10
N ILE A 294 -4.52 -10.01 3.32
CA ILE A 294 -4.42 -8.60 3.76
C ILE A 294 -3.93 -8.62 5.22
N PRO A 295 -3.09 -7.66 5.66
CA PRO A 295 -2.67 -7.61 7.06
C PRO A 295 -3.85 -7.52 8.04
N GLU A 296 -3.64 -8.07 9.22
CA GLU A 296 -4.52 -7.88 10.37
C GLU A 296 -4.35 -6.47 10.93
N THR A 297 -5.32 -6.02 11.72
CA THR A 297 -5.23 -4.72 12.37
C THR A 297 -4.08 -4.75 13.40
N PHE A 298 -3.12 -3.83 13.26
CA PHE A 298 -2.02 -3.73 14.20
C PHE A 298 -2.52 -3.24 15.57
N ILE A 299 -2.08 -3.89 16.65
CA ILE A 299 -2.43 -3.53 18.03
C ILE A 299 -1.13 -3.27 18.79
N PRO A 300 -0.85 -2.00 19.17
CA PRO A 300 0.33 -1.70 19.97
C PRO A 300 0.32 -2.45 21.32
N TYR A 301 1.50 -2.68 21.90
CA TYR A 301 1.63 -3.37 23.17
C TYR A 301 0.83 -2.63 24.26
N GLN A 302 0.11 -3.38 25.10
CA GLN A 302 -0.79 -2.86 26.15
C GLN A 302 -2.00 -2.03 25.68
N HIS A 303 -2.20 -1.85 24.37
CA HIS A 303 -3.36 -1.14 23.84
C HIS A 303 -4.55 -2.07 23.59
N SER A 304 -5.75 -1.50 23.58
CA SER A 304 -6.97 -2.22 23.24
C SER A 304 -7.20 -2.22 21.73
N PHE A 305 -7.83 -3.27 21.21
CA PHE A 305 -8.19 -3.36 19.80
C PHE A 305 -9.09 -2.19 19.38
N ALA A 306 -8.67 -1.46 18.35
CA ALA A 306 -9.42 -0.40 17.70
C ALA A 306 -9.25 -0.49 16.19
N LEU A 307 -10.26 -0.04 15.44
CA LEU A 307 -10.20 0.15 14.01
C LEU A 307 -10.09 1.64 13.70
N ASP A 308 -9.15 1.99 12.85
CA ASP A 308 -9.06 3.35 12.32
C ASP A 308 -9.95 3.47 11.08
N LEU A 309 -10.76 4.53 11.07
CA LEU A 309 -11.58 4.91 9.91
C LEU A 309 -11.27 6.36 9.54
N ILE A 310 -11.34 6.66 8.26
CA ILE A 310 -11.29 8.04 7.75
C ILE A 310 -12.67 8.37 7.18
N LEU A 311 -13.33 9.36 7.78
CA LEU A 311 -14.66 9.81 7.38
C LEU A 311 -14.65 11.31 7.10
N THR A 312 -15.69 11.77 6.41
CA THR A 312 -16.00 13.19 6.24
C THR A 312 -17.34 13.52 6.91
N VAL A 313 -17.62 14.81 7.07
CA VAL A 313 -18.95 15.25 7.54
C VAL A 313 -20.04 14.80 6.56
N SER A 314 -19.75 14.82 5.25
CA SER A 314 -20.65 14.32 4.22
C SER A 314 -20.95 12.83 4.39
N ASP A 315 -19.98 12.02 4.78
CA ASP A 315 -20.19 10.58 5.02
C ASP A 315 -21.15 10.36 6.20
N ILE A 316 -20.98 11.11 7.29
CA ILE A 316 -21.88 11.02 8.44
C ILE A 316 -23.30 11.46 8.06
N LYS A 317 -23.44 12.58 7.33
CA LYS A 317 -24.75 13.05 6.84
C LYS A 317 -25.42 12.01 5.95
N ASN A 318 -24.67 11.37 5.05
CA ASN A 318 -25.17 10.29 4.20
C ASN A 318 -25.67 9.10 5.03
N LEU A 319 -24.91 8.67 6.05
CA LEU A 319 -25.33 7.59 6.96
C LEU A 319 -26.58 7.93 7.77
N ILE A 320 -26.67 9.15 8.30
CA ILE A 320 -27.86 9.64 9.02
C ILE A 320 -29.07 9.63 8.10
N SER A 321 -28.91 10.06 6.84
CA SER A 321 -30.02 10.21 5.89
C SER A 321 -30.72 8.90 5.52
N ILE A 322 -30.06 7.75 5.73
CA ILE A 322 -30.57 6.42 5.40
C ILE A 322 -30.99 5.61 6.64
N SER A 323 -30.46 5.95 7.82
CA SER A 323 -30.80 5.21 9.04
C SER A 323 -32.13 5.76 9.60
N GLY A 324 -33.24 5.13 9.23
CA GLY A 324 -34.59 5.57 9.62
C GLY A 324 -34.91 5.40 11.12
N GLU A 325 -34.11 4.64 11.87
CA GLU A 325 -34.28 4.34 13.30
C GLU A 325 -32.98 4.62 14.08
N ILE A 326 -32.46 5.85 14.02
CA ILE A 326 -31.24 6.20 14.75
C ILE A 326 -31.55 6.45 16.24
N PRO A 327 -30.70 5.98 17.18
CA PRO A 327 -30.80 6.33 18.60
C PRO A 327 -31.02 7.83 18.87
N HIS A 328 -31.68 8.16 19.99
CA HIS A 328 -32.01 9.54 20.37
C HIS A 328 -30.82 10.52 20.33
N HIS A 329 -29.61 10.05 20.67
CA HIS A 329 -28.39 10.86 20.65
C HIS A 329 -27.99 11.33 19.25
N THR A 330 -28.38 10.60 18.21
CA THR A 330 -28.00 10.88 16.82
C THR A 330 -28.95 11.85 16.12
N LYS A 331 -30.16 12.07 16.66
CA LYS A 331 -31.05 13.16 16.19
C LYS A 331 -30.45 14.55 16.44
N ARG A 332 -29.65 14.70 17.52
CA ARG A 332 -28.92 15.94 17.81
C ARG A 332 -27.71 16.11 16.89
N LEU A 333 -27.12 15.01 16.43
CA LEU A 333 -25.93 15.01 15.59
C LEU A 333 -26.17 15.78 14.29
N GLN A 334 -27.34 15.66 13.66
CA GLN A 334 -27.65 16.41 12.44
C GLN A 334 -27.52 17.94 12.63
N GLY A 335 -28.11 18.49 13.68
CA GLY A 335 -28.02 19.93 13.98
C GLY A 335 -26.60 20.38 14.28
N ILE A 336 -25.81 19.52 14.93
CA ILE A 336 -24.39 19.77 15.21
C ILE A 336 -23.60 19.82 13.89
N LEU A 337 -23.73 18.80 13.04
CA LEU A 337 -23.04 18.73 11.73
C LEU A 337 -23.45 19.85 10.76
N ASP A 338 -24.62 20.45 10.94
CA ASP A 338 -25.07 21.62 10.17
C ASP A 338 -24.50 22.94 10.72
N SER A 339 -24.12 22.97 12.01
CA SER A 339 -23.51 24.12 12.69
C SER A 339 -21.98 24.10 12.72
N THR A 340 -21.35 22.95 12.47
CA THR A 340 -19.89 22.80 12.49
C THR A 340 -19.26 23.59 11.34
N ALA A 341 -18.28 24.44 11.65
CA ALA A 341 -17.53 25.22 10.66
C ALA A 341 -16.54 24.37 9.81
N HIS A 342 -16.42 23.08 10.09
CA HIS A 342 -15.50 22.18 9.38
C HIS A 342 -16.00 21.90 7.96
N PRO A 343 -15.14 21.98 6.91
CA PRO A 343 -15.57 21.75 5.55
C PRO A 343 -16.23 20.37 5.37
N PRO A 344 -17.38 20.26 4.65
CA PRO A 344 -18.14 19.01 4.60
C PRO A 344 -17.37 17.79 4.08
N LEU A 345 -16.37 18.01 3.23
CA LEU A 345 -15.55 16.99 2.60
C LEU A 345 -14.14 16.90 3.21
N ALA A 346 -13.80 17.71 4.21
CA ALA A 346 -12.51 17.56 4.89
C ALA A 346 -12.50 16.25 5.71
N PRO A 347 -11.46 15.41 5.57
CA PRO A 347 -11.41 14.13 6.27
C PRO A 347 -10.96 14.25 7.73
N PHE A 348 -11.39 13.29 8.56
CA PHE A 348 -10.91 13.11 9.91
C PHE A 348 -10.81 11.63 10.31
N TYR A 349 -9.90 11.34 11.23
CA TYR A 349 -9.66 10.04 11.84
C TYR A 349 -10.63 9.78 12.98
N ILE A 350 -11.19 8.58 13.02
CA ILE A 350 -11.93 8.08 14.18
C ILE A 350 -11.38 6.72 14.62
N HIS A 351 -11.05 6.62 15.91
CA HIS A 351 -10.69 5.37 16.58
C HIS A 351 -11.97 4.65 17.01
N PHE A 352 -12.33 3.61 16.28
CA PHE A 352 -13.56 2.86 16.48
C PHE A 352 -13.29 1.57 17.27
N PHE A 353 -13.94 1.40 18.42
CA PHE A 353 -13.85 0.20 19.24
C PHE A 353 -15.07 -0.70 19.00
N PRO A 354 -15.04 -1.63 18.03
CA PRO A 354 -16.17 -2.53 17.81
C PRO A 354 -16.43 -3.37 19.06
N LYS A 355 -17.71 -3.59 19.39
CA LYS A 355 -18.10 -4.68 20.29
C LYS A 355 -17.90 -5.98 19.51
N MET A 356 -16.69 -6.52 19.50
CA MET A 356 -16.47 -7.82 18.90
C MET A 356 -17.07 -8.93 19.77
N LEU A 357 -17.81 -9.85 19.15
CA LEU A 357 -18.00 -11.22 19.64
C LEU A 357 -16.83 -12.07 19.11
N VAL A 358 -15.59 -11.64 19.34
CA VAL A 358 -14.43 -12.45 18.99
C VAL A 358 -13.88 -12.96 20.32
N PRO A 359 -13.55 -14.28 20.42
CA PRO A 359 -12.85 -14.79 21.59
C PRO A 359 -11.62 -13.90 21.85
N PRO A 360 -11.13 -13.80 23.10
CA PRO A 360 -9.80 -13.22 23.30
C PRO A 360 -8.87 -13.87 22.27
N PRO A 361 -7.95 -13.11 21.63
CA PRO A 361 -7.05 -13.66 20.63
C PRO A 361 -6.59 -15.00 21.17
N MET A 362 -6.83 -16.09 20.41
CA MET A 362 -6.20 -17.36 20.76
C MET A 362 -4.73 -17.02 20.68
N GLY A 363 -4.14 -16.72 21.85
CA GLY A 363 -2.73 -16.52 21.97
C GLY A 363 -2.15 -17.74 21.31
N LEU A 364 -1.36 -17.52 20.26
CA LEU A 364 -0.21 -18.36 20.02
C LEU A 364 0.30 -18.67 21.42
N ARG A 365 0.22 -19.96 21.81
CA ARG A 365 0.66 -20.40 23.14
C ARG A 365 1.96 -19.66 23.40
N ASN A 366 1.99 -18.79 24.41
CA ASN A 366 3.25 -18.24 24.88
C ASN A 366 4.19 -19.44 24.93
N LEU A 367 5.32 -19.38 24.22
CA LEU A 367 6.32 -20.45 24.27
C LEU A 367 6.71 -20.74 25.72
N PHE A 368 6.52 -19.72 26.58
CA PHE A 368 6.57 -19.78 28.02
C PHE A 368 5.20 -19.48 28.63
N THR A 369 4.39 -20.51 28.87
CA THR A 369 3.14 -20.36 29.64
C THR A 369 3.47 -20.29 31.13
N PHE A 370 3.15 -19.18 31.78
CA PHE A 370 3.29 -19.04 33.23
C PHE A 370 1.95 -18.71 33.89
N PRO A 371 1.63 -19.34 35.04
CA PRO A 371 0.44 -19.01 35.80
C PRO A 371 0.53 -17.59 36.40
N LYS A 372 -0.52 -16.78 36.16
CA LYS A 372 -0.74 -15.52 36.88
C LYS A 372 -1.05 -15.83 38.35
N TYR A 373 -0.19 -15.36 39.26
CA TYR A 373 -0.47 -15.39 40.70
C TYR A 373 -0.86 -14.00 41.20
N VAL A 374 -1.94 -13.98 41.97
CA VAL A 374 -2.43 -12.83 42.75
C VAL A 374 -1.60 -12.73 44.02
N ASN A 375 -1.06 -11.55 44.31
CA ASN A 375 -0.38 -11.28 45.59
C ASN A 375 -1.37 -10.71 46.61
N SER A 376 -1.45 -11.36 47.77
CA SER A 376 -1.77 -10.76 49.06
C SER A 376 -0.46 -10.49 49.80
N ASP A 377 -0.37 -9.32 50.45
CA ASP A 377 0.67 -8.80 51.36
C ASP A 377 1.54 -7.65 50.83
N ILE A 378 0.94 -6.44 50.82
CA ILE A 378 1.47 -5.23 50.17
C ILE A 378 2.53 -4.50 51.04
N GLN A 379 2.60 -4.73 52.36
CA GLN A 379 3.49 -3.94 53.26
C GLN A 379 4.87 -4.56 53.54
N GLN A 380 5.00 -5.89 53.67
CA GLN A 380 6.32 -6.54 53.80
C GLN A 380 7.06 -6.65 52.46
N GLN A 381 6.32 -6.73 51.35
CA GLN A 381 6.92 -6.76 50.01
C GLN A 381 7.59 -5.43 49.63
N SER A 382 7.14 -4.28 50.16
CA SER A 382 7.72 -2.98 49.80
C SER A 382 9.10 -2.75 50.42
N SER A 383 9.34 -3.20 51.65
CA SER A 383 10.66 -3.08 52.31
C SER A 383 11.69 -4.02 51.70
N MET A 384 11.33 -5.28 51.43
CA MET A 384 12.19 -6.22 50.70
C MET A 384 12.47 -5.75 49.26
N ALA A 385 11.50 -5.17 48.56
CA ALA A 385 11.70 -4.60 47.22
C ALA A 385 12.65 -3.40 47.21
N GLN A 386 12.57 -2.51 48.20
CA GLN A 386 13.47 -1.37 48.36
C GLN A 386 14.89 -1.81 48.71
N LEU A 387 15.04 -2.79 49.60
CA LEU A 387 16.34 -3.39 49.94
C LEU A 387 16.96 -4.07 48.72
N TRP A 388 16.18 -4.87 47.98
CA TRP A 388 16.63 -5.52 46.76
C TRP A 388 17.07 -4.53 45.69
N SER A 389 16.29 -3.48 45.43
CA SER A 389 16.65 -2.44 44.45
C SER A 389 17.94 -1.69 44.83
N THR A 390 18.12 -1.40 46.12
CA THR A 390 19.36 -0.81 46.64
C THR A 390 20.54 -1.75 46.45
N PHE A 391 20.35 -3.04 46.73
CA PHE A 391 21.34 -4.08 46.55
C PHE A 391 21.71 -4.26 45.06
N GLU A 392 20.74 -4.33 44.16
CA GLU A 392 20.96 -4.37 42.71
C GLU A 392 21.79 -3.17 42.24
N THR A 393 21.46 -1.96 42.68
CA THR A 393 22.19 -0.74 42.34
C THR A 393 23.66 -0.82 42.80
N ALA A 394 23.90 -1.32 44.02
CA ALA A 394 25.25 -1.55 44.53
C ALA A 394 26.00 -2.62 43.71
N THR A 395 25.33 -3.68 43.27
CA THR A 395 25.94 -4.76 42.48
C THR A 395 26.30 -4.35 41.04
N VAL A 396 25.54 -3.40 40.46
CA VAL A 396 25.88 -2.80 39.16
C VAL A 396 27.21 -2.03 39.23
N SER A 397 27.46 -1.31 40.34
CA SER A 397 28.72 -0.59 40.54
C SER A 397 29.94 -1.51 40.63
N THR A 398 29.75 -2.75 41.09
CA THR A 398 30.79 -3.77 41.23
C THR A 398 30.86 -4.76 40.06
N ARG A 399 30.07 -4.54 38.99
CA ARG A 399 29.97 -5.42 37.80
C ARG A 399 29.76 -6.91 38.15
N SER A 400 29.14 -7.18 39.28
CA SER A 400 28.98 -8.51 39.84
C SER A 400 27.51 -8.90 39.84
N ASN A 401 27.23 -10.18 39.66
CA ASN A 401 25.85 -10.68 39.72
C ASN A 401 25.34 -10.60 41.18
N PRO A 402 24.17 -10.01 41.44
CA PRO A 402 23.62 -9.88 42.79
C PRO A 402 23.53 -11.23 43.53
N PHE A 403 23.20 -12.32 42.83
CA PHE A 403 23.12 -13.64 43.45
C PHE A 403 24.48 -14.25 43.78
N ASP A 404 25.52 -13.93 43.02
CA ASP A 404 26.88 -14.39 43.29
C ASP A 404 27.49 -13.62 44.47
N LEU A 405 27.15 -12.33 44.61
CA LEU A 405 27.51 -11.50 45.76
C LEU A 405 26.81 -11.94 47.05
N LEU A 406 25.53 -12.32 47.01
CA LEU A 406 24.80 -12.82 48.20
C LEU A 406 25.39 -14.13 48.76
N LYS A 407 26.05 -14.93 47.92
CA LYS A 407 26.73 -16.16 48.32
C LYS A 407 28.11 -15.91 48.94
N GLN A 408 28.63 -14.67 48.85
CA GLN A 408 29.92 -14.28 49.42
C GLN A 408 29.69 -13.60 50.78
N SER A 409 29.99 -14.30 51.87
CA SER A 409 30.05 -13.65 53.20
C SER A 409 31.52 -13.42 53.59
N PRO A 410 31.91 -12.18 53.97
CA PRO A 410 31.15 -10.91 53.96
C PRO A 410 31.03 -10.27 52.57
N ILE A 411 29.93 -9.52 52.33
CA ILE A 411 29.69 -8.80 51.07
C ILE A 411 30.44 -7.47 51.09
N HIS A 412 31.58 -7.39 50.40
CA HIS A 412 32.34 -6.15 50.24
C HIS A 412 32.08 -5.53 48.86
N THR A 413 31.21 -4.52 48.79
CA THR A 413 30.96 -3.76 47.56
C THR A 413 31.55 -2.35 47.64
N GLY A 414 32.87 -2.20 47.47
CA GLY A 414 33.52 -0.89 47.33
C GLY A 414 33.13 0.14 48.40
N GLU A 415 32.39 1.18 48.02
CA GLU A 415 31.91 2.27 48.89
C GLU A 415 30.74 1.89 49.84
N TYR A 416 30.15 0.72 49.68
CA TYR A 416 29.00 0.26 50.45
C TYR A 416 29.36 -0.99 51.26
N ASN A 417 29.42 -0.87 52.59
CA ASN A 417 29.30 -2.02 53.48
C ASN A 417 27.82 -2.36 53.62
N LEU A 418 27.31 -3.20 52.72
CA LEU A 418 25.99 -3.80 52.85
C LEU A 418 26.06 -4.90 53.90
N ASP A 419 26.04 -4.49 55.16
CA ASP A 419 25.96 -5.39 56.29
C ASP A 419 24.52 -5.90 56.44
N LEU A 420 24.11 -6.79 55.52
CA LEU A 420 22.81 -7.46 55.57
C LEU A 420 22.60 -8.24 56.88
N GLN A 421 23.68 -8.53 57.63
CA GLN A 421 23.64 -9.17 58.95
C GLN A 421 23.34 -8.19 60.10
N LEU A 422 23.53 -6.88 59.93
CA LEU A 422 23.26 -5.88 60.99
C LEU A 422 21.78 -5.48 61.12
N ASN A 423 20.93 -5.80 60.14
CA ASN A 423 19.49 -5.80 60.35
C ASN A 423 19.07 -7.18 60.85
N HIS A 424 19.03 -7.37 62.18
CA HIS A 424 18.56 -8.58 62.89
C HIS A 424 17.10 -9.05 62.54
N SER A 425 16.52 -8.54 61.46
CA SER A 425 15.13 -8.76 61.02
C SER A 425 14.99 -9.36 59.61
N VAL A 426 16.08 -9.56 58.84
CA VAL A 426 15.99 -10.09 57.47
C VAL A 426 16.63 -11.48 57.38
N ASN A 427 15.80 -12.49 57.12
CA ASN A 427 16.27 -13.85 56.82
C ASN A 427 16.93 -13.87 55.42
N LEU A 428 18.23 -14.20 55.35
CA LEU A 428 19.01 -14.20 54.10
C LEU A 428 18.47 -15.18 53.06
N GLU A 429 17.92 -16.33 53.48
CA GLU A 429 17.31 -17.29 52.55
C GLU A 429 16.01 -16.74 51.95
N GLU A 430 15.20 -16.06 52.77
CA GLU A 430 13.98 -15.38 52.31
C GLU A 430 14.31 -14.20 51.37
N PHE A 431 15.37 -13.44 51.67
CA PHE A 431 15.83 -12.35 50.82
C PHE A 431 16.41 -12.85 49.50
N TYR A 432 17.17 -13.95 49.51
CA TYR A 432 17.65 -14.63 48.30
C TYR A 432 16.49 -15.15 47.46
N HIS A 433 15.51 -15.81 48.09
CA HIS A 433 14.31 -16.31 47.40
C HIS A 433 13.48 -15.17 46.81
N PHE A 434 13.26 -14.09 47.56
CA PHE A 434 12.56 -12.88 47.10
C PHE A 434 13.26 -12.26 45.88
N GLY A 435 14.59 -12.08 45.96
CA GLY A 435 15.38 -11.54 44.87
C GLY A 435 15.32 -12.42 43.63
N LEU A 436 15.43 -13.74 43.81
CA LEU A 436 15.38 -14.73 42.73
C LEU A 436 14.00 -14.72 42.06
N ASP A 437 12.90 -14.73 42.84
CA ASP A 437 11.54 -14.63 42.33
C ASP A 437 11.30 -13.30 41.58
N LYS A 438 11.77 -12.17 42.14
CA LYS A 438 11.66 -10.85 41.49
C LYS A 438 12.45 -10.80 40.19
N THR A 439 13.73 -11.18 40.18
CA THR A 439 14.55 -11.16 38.98
C THR A 439 14.06 -12.14 37.93
N VAL A 440 13.57 -13.33 38.31
CA VAL A 440 12.92 -14.26 37.36
C VAL A 440 11.67 -13.63 36.76
N LYS A 441 10.82 -12.95 37.55
CA LYS A 441 9.65 -12.21 37.03
C LYS A 441 10.05 -11.11 36.04
N ASP A 442 11.05 -10.32 36.38
CA ASP A 442 11.56 -9.24 35.51
C ASP A 442 12.17 -9.80 34.21
N LEU A 443 12.87 -10.94 34.30
CA LEU A 443 13.40 -11.67 33.16
C LEU A 443 12.29 -12.26 32.28
N CYS A 444 11.24 -12.83 32.88
CA CYS A 444 10.07 -13.33 32.15
C CYS A 444 9.38 -12.19 31.40
N LEU A 445 9.19 -11.04 32.05
CA LEU A 445 8.62 -9.85 31.40
C LEU A 445 9.51 -9.35 30.26
N THR A 446 10.83 -9.35 30.45
CA THR A 446 11.80 -8.98 29.41
C THR A 446 11.73 -9.93 28.21
N ALA A 447 11.60 -11.24 28.44
CA ALA A 447 11.43 -12.24 27.39
C ALA A 447 10.11 -12.07 26.63
N GLU A 448 8.99 -11.84 27.33
CA GLU A 448 7.70 -11.51 26.70
C GLU A 448 7.81 -10.25 25.83
N THR A 449 8.50 -9.22 26.34
CA THR A 449 8.73 -7.96 25.61
C THR A 449 9.60 -8.18 24.38
N LEU A 450 10.59 -9.08 24.44
CA LEU A 450 11.40 -9.49 23.30
C LEU A 450 10.58 -10.21 22.23
N GLU A 451 9.73 -11.16 22.63
CA GLU A 451 8.82 -11.85 21.72
C GLU A 451 7.91 -10.84 21.01
N LYS A 452 7.32 -9.91 21.76
CA LYS A 452 6.49 -8.83 21.19
C LYS A 452 7.27 -7.92 20.25
N LEU A 453 8.50 -7.57 20.61
CA LEU A 453 9.37 -6.77 19.73
C LEU A 453 9.66 -7.50 18.41
N LEU A 454 9.89 -8.82 18.44
CA LEU A 454 10.11 -9.62 17.25
C LEU A 454 8.83 -9.71 16.39
N GLU A 455 7.68 -9.96 17.01
CA GLU A 455 6.37 -9.96 16.35
C GLU A 455 6.12 -8.61 15.65
N HIS A 456 6.25 -7.50 16.38
CA HIS A 456 5.99 -6.17 15.81
C HIS A 456 7.03 -5.76 14.76
N SER A 457 8.26 -6.28 14.85
CA SER A 457 9.28 -6.10 13.79
C SER A 457 8.88 -6.85 12.51
N MET A 458 8.30 -8.05 12.63
CA MET A 458 7.74 -8.79 11.50
C MET A 458 6.53 -8.07 10.91
N ASP A 459 5.62 -7.56 11.76
CA ASP A 459 4.47 -6.77 11.33
C ASP A 459 4.90 -5.51 10.59
N SER A 460 5.94 -4.82 11.07
CA SER A 460 6.50 -3.65 10.40
C SER A 460 6.93 -3.97 8.96
N SER A 461 7.56 -5.12 8.74
CA SER A 461 7.96 -5.59 7.41
C SER A 461 6.74 -5.88 6.53
N THR A 462 5.75 -6.59 7.07
CA THR A 462 4.50 -6.93 6.38
C THR A 462 3.72 -5.68 5.97
N LEU A 463 3.51 -4.75 6.91
CA LEU A 463 2.82 -3.48 6.67
C LEU A 463 3.58 -2.61 5.65
N ASN A 464 4.91 -2.55 5.72
CA ASN A 464 5.69 -1.78 4.75
C ASN A 464 5.57 -2.37 3.33
N ASN A 465 5.63 -3.69 3.19
CA ASN A 465 5.41 -4.35 1.90
C ASN A 465 4.01 -4.08 1.38
N TRP A 466 3.00 -4.14 2.26
CA TRP A 466 1.62 -3.82 1.90
C TRP A 466 1.42 -2.38 1.46
N LEU A 467 2.05 -1.42 2.14
CA LEU A 467 2.04 -0.01 1.76
C LEU A 467 2.64 0.21 0.36
N ILE A 468 3.75 -0.47 0.04
CA ILE A 468 4.36 -0.42 -1.30
C ILE A 468 3.37 -0.92 -2.35
N GLU A 469 2.66 -2.03 -2.08
CA GLU A 469 1.63 -2.55 -2.99
C GLU A 469 0.47 -1.57 -3.17
N CYS A 470 0.01 -0.93 -2.09
CA CYS A 470 -1.02 0.10 -2.13
C CYS A 470 -0.61 1.29 -3.01
N ARG A 471 0.61 1.82 -2.86
CA ARG A 471 1.14 2.93 -3.66
C ARG A 471 1.30 2.58 -5.13
N ASN A 472 1.74 1.35 -5.42
CA ASN A 472 1.83 0.87 -6.80
C ASN A 472 0.45 0.84 -7.47
N TYR A 473 -0.58 0.42 -6.73
CA TYR A 473 -1.94 0.38 -7.22
C TYR A 473 -2.57 1.78 -7.36
N GLU A 474 -2.22 2.73 -6.48
CA GLU A 474 -2.57 4.15 -6.60
C GLU A 474 -2.17 4.72 -7.95
N ASN A 475 -0.90 4.51 -8.30
CA ASN A 475 -0.30 5.04 -9.51
C ASN A 475 -1.00 4.50 -10.78
N ILE A 476 -1.40 3.23 -10.77
CA ILE A 476 -2.16 2.58 -11.86
C ILE A 476 -3.55 3.24 -11.99
N ASN A 477 -4.28 3.39 -10.89
CA ASN A 477 -5.62 3.99 -10.89
C ASN A 477 -5.58 5.47 -11.31
N ALA A 478 -4.56 6.21 -10.85
CA ALA A 478 -4.35 7.61 -11.21
C ALA A 478 -4.10 7.77 -12.71
N MET A 479 -3.32 6.88 -13.32
CA MET A 479 -3.08 6.89 -14.77
C MET A 479 -4.36 6.66 -15.57
N GLN A 480 -5.17 5.67 -15.17
CA GLN A 480 -6.46 5.41 -15.83
C GLN A 480 -7.39 6.62 -15.71
N SER A 481 -7.43 7.25 -14.53
CA SER A 481 -8.22 8.45 -14.29
C SER A 481 -7.79 9.60 -15.19
N ALA A 482 -6.49 9.90 -15.23
CA ALA A 482 -5.91 10.93 -16.10
C ALA A 482 -6.22 10.66 -17.59
N THR A 483 -6.14 9.40 -18.02
CA THR A 483 -6.48 8.99 -19.38
C THR A 483 -7.96 9.22 -19.69
N SER A 484 -8.85 8.87 -18.76
CA SER A 484 -10.29 9.10 -18.90
C SER A 484 -10.61 10.59 -18.97
N ILE A 485 -10.03 11.40 -18.07
CA ILE A 485 -10.17 12.86 -18.06
C ILE A 485 -9.75 13.44 -19.41
N ILE A 486 -8.54 13.15 -19.89
CA ILE A 486 -8.05 13.66 -21.18
C ILE A 486 -8.92 13.20 -22.35
N SER A 487 -9.46 11.98 -22.32
CA SER A 487 -10.34 11.48 -23.39
C SER A 487 -11.66 12.26 -23.50
N ARG A 488 -12.10 12.90 -22.40
CA ARG A 488 -13.31 13.73 -22.34
C ARG A 488 -13.03 15.19 -22.68
N LEU A 489 -11.78 15.63 -22.55
CA LEU A 489 -11.36 17.00 -22.81
C LEU A 489 -11.00 17.16 -24.30
N ASN A 490 -11.81 17.93 -25.03
CA ASN A 490 -11.56 18.25 -26.45
C ASN A 490 -10.75 19.54 -26.61
N PHE A 491 -9.53 19.56 -26.06
CA PHE A 491 -8.65 20.72 -26.23
C PHE A 491 -8.00 20.75 -27.62
N LYS A 492 -7.84 21.96 -28.16
CA LYS A 492 -6.95 22.20 -29.30
C LYS A 492 -5.49 22.09 -28.84
N LEU A 493 -4.63 21.52 -29.67
CA LEU A 493 -3.21 21.29 -29.36
C LEU A 493 -2.49 22.58 -28.92
N ASP A 494 -2.70 23.68 -29.65
CA ASP A 494 -2.06 24.96 -29.36
C ASP A 494 -2.43 25.50 -27.96
N HIS A 495 -3.68 25.25 -27.53
CA HIS A 495 -4.12 25.65 -26.19
C HIS A 495 -3.46 24.80 -25.10
N ILE A 496 -3.26 23.50 -25.33
CA ILE A 496 -2.53 22.64 -24.37
C ILE A 496 -1.10 23.14 -24.24
N GLN A 497 -0.43 23.46 -25.35
CA GLN A 497 0.97 23.89 -25.31
C GLN A 497 1.17 25.18 -24.50
N SER A 498 0.27 26.16 -24.63
CA SER A 498 0.38 27.43 -23.90
C SER A 498 -0.08 27.37 -22.44
N ASN A 499 -0.93 26.42 -22.06
CA ASN A 499 -1.57 26.37 -20.74
C ASN A 499 -1.42 25.00 -20.06
N LEU A 500 -0.35 24.26 -20.39
CA LEU A 500 -0.17 22.87 -19.91
C LEU A 500 -0.29 22.77 -18.39
N TRP A 501 0.41 23.63 -17.65
CA TRP A 501 0.44 23.58 -16.20
C TRP A 501 -0.86 24.06 -15.55
N ASP A 502 -1.54 25.01 -16.17
CA ASP A 502 -2.86 25.45 -15.73
C ASP A 502 -3.87 24.29 -15.84
N TYR A 503 -3.85 23.56 -16.96
CA TYR A 503 -4.68 22.37 -17.13
C TYR A 503 -4.27 21.22 -16.20
N VAL A 504 -2.98 21.00 -15.95
CA VAL A 504 -2.56 20.00 -14.96
C VAL A 504 -3.10 20.35 -13.57
N SER A 505 -3.05 21.62 -13.18
CA SER A 505 -3.56 22.09 -11.88
C SER A 505 -5.09 21.99 -11.80
N GLU A 506 -5.80 22.50 -12.81
CA GLU A 506 -7.26 22.53 -12.88
C GLU A 506 -7.86 21.12 -12.89
N TYR A 507 -7.36 20.23 -13.75
CA TYR A 507 -7.93 18.89 -13.93
C TYR A 507 -7.30 17.84 -13.00
N GLY A 508 -6.26 18.21 -12.25
CA GLY A 508 -5.58 17.35 -11.29
C GLY A 508 -6.42 16.99 -10.06
N CYS A 509 -7.48 17.77 -9.76
CA CYS A 509 -8.37 17.54 -8.62
C CYS A 509 -7.66 17.40 -7.27
N GLY A 510 -6.60 18.19 -7.05
CA GLY A 510 -5.71 18.11 -5.88
C GLY A 510 -5.00 16.77 -5.67
N SER A 511 -5.16 15.82 -6.59
CA SER A 511 -4.42 14.56 -6.61
C SER A 511 -3.06 14.78 -7.25
N ARG A 512 -1.99 14.69 -6.46
CA ARG A 512 -0.63 14.72 -7.00
C ARG A 512 -0.40 13.61 -8.03
N SER A 513 -0.90 12.40 -7.75
CA SER A 513 -0.77 11.23 -8.62
C SER A 513 -1.51 11.39 -9.96
N ILE A 514 -2.72 11.96 -9.97
CA ILE A 514 -3.45 12.24 -11.24
C ILE A 514 -2.76 13.39 -11.99
N SER A 515 -2.42 14.48 -11.29
CA SER A 515 -1.75 15.65 -11.89
C SER A 515 -0.44 15.26 -12.58
N TYR A 516 0.34 14.39 -11.93
CA TYR A 516 1.55 13.81 -12.47
C TYR A 516 1.29 13.08 -13.81
N TRP A 517 0.26 12.23 -13.89
CA TRP A 517 -0.08 11.54 -15.13
C TRP A 517 -0.69 12.47 -16.19
N LEU A 518 -1.48 13.47 -15.79
CA LEU A 518 -1.98 14.49 -16.71
C LEU A 518 -0.82 15.24 -17.36
N ALA A 519 0.22 15.59 -16.62
CA ALA A 519 1.40 16.25 -17.19
C ALA A 519 2.09 15.39 -18.26
N VAL A 520 2.28 14.10 -17.99
CA VAL A 520 2.86 13.13 -18.95
C VAL A 520 1.98 13.01 -20.20
N LEU A 521 0.65 12.88 -20.03
CA LEU A 521 -0.28 12.66 -21.12
C LEU A 521 -0.56 13.93 -21.95
N PHE A 522 -0.54 15.13 -21.33
CA PHE A 522 -0.59 16.38 -22.08
C PHE A 522 0.69 16.59 -22.88
N LEU A 523 1.86 16.27 -22.31
CA LEU A 523 3.13 16.31 -23.03
C LEU A 523 3.12 15.36 -24.23
N GLU A 524 2.53 14.16 -24.09
CA GLU A 524 2.32 13.22 -25.21
C GLU A 524 1.52 13.87 -26.35
N LYS A 525 0.48 14.64 -26.05
CA LYS A 525 -0.36 15.28 -27.07
C LYS A 525 0.37 16.35 -27.86
N ILE A 526 1.25 17.12 -27.20
CA ILE A 526 1.98 18.23 -27.82
C ILE A 526 3.36 17.84 -28.34
N GLU A 527 3.79 16.59 -28.11
CA GLU A 527 5.14 16.10 -28.42
C GLU A 527 5.60 16.43 -29.84
N LEU A 528 4.75 16.17 -30.84
CA LEU A 528 5.07 16.42 -32.25
C LEU A 528 5.27 17.92 -32.53
N ASN A 529 4.42 18.77 -31.97
CA ASN A 529 4.53 20.23 -32.12
C ASN A 529 5.78 20.76 -31.39
N PHE A 530 6.06 20.20 -30.22
CA PHE A 530 7.24 20.51 -29.42
C PHE A 530 8.52 20.18 -30.20
N LEU A 531 8.62 18.98 -30.77
CA LEU A 531 9.78 18.54 -31.55
C LEU A 531 9.89 19.24 -32.92
N MET A 532 8.78 19.64 -33.55
CA MET A 532 8.81 20.28 -34.87
C MET A 532 9.64 21.57 -34.88
N LYS A 533 9.63 22.34 -33.78
CA LYS A 533 10.43 23.56 -33.63
C LYS A 533 11.94 23.29 -33.68
N TYR A 534 12.37 22.10 -33.29
CA TYR A 534 13.78 21.70 -33.18
C TYR A 534 14.12 20.47 -34.03
N LYS A 535 13.35 20.23 -35.09
CA LYS A 535 13.41 18.99 -35.86
C LYS A 535 14.81 18.71 -36.41
N LYS A 536 15.52 19.75 -36.86
CA LYS A 536 16.86 19.61 -37.45
C LYS A 536 17.87 19.17 -36.38
N GLU A 537 17.87 19.86 -35.25
CA GLU A 537 18.74 19.62 -34.10
C GLU A 537 18.52 18.21 -33.53
N VAL A 538 17.25 17.81 -33.37
CA VAL A 538 16.89 16.47 -32.87
C VAL A 538 17.37 15.38 -33.83
N VAL A 539 17.14 15.54 -35.14
CA VAL A 539 17.60 14.57 -36.15
C VAL A 539 19.12 14.46 -36.18
N GLU A 540 19.84 15.57 -36.10
CA GLU A 540 21.30 15.58 -36.02
C GLU A 540 21.79 14.86 -34.75
N LEU A 541 21.20 15.15 -33.59
CA LEU A 541 21.57 14.53 -32.32
C LEU A 541 21.29 13.02 -32.33
N GLN A 542 20.15 12.60 -32.88
CA GLN A 542 19.80 11.18 -33.04
C GLN A 542 20.80 10.45 -33.94
N GLN A 543 21.26 11.07 -35.02
CA GLN A 543 22.25 10.47 -35.91
C GLN A 543 23.60 10.29 -35.22
N LEU A 544 24.06 11.31 -34.48
CA LEU A 544 25.29 11.21 -33.69
C LEU A 544 25.17 10.11 -32.62
N TYR A 545 24.06 10.09 -31.89
CA TYR A 545 23.80 9.08 -30.87
C TYR A 545 23.74 7.66 -31.45
N ARG A 546 23.10 7.47 -32.60
CA ARG A 546 23.08 6.18 -33.30
C ARG A 546 24.50 5.70 -33.64
N ASN A 547 25.33 6.59 -34.19
CA ASN A 547 26.73 6.27 -34.49
C ASN A 547 27.51 5.91 -33.22
N TYR A 548 27.28 6.64 -32.14
CA TYR A 548 27.88 6.38 -30.84
C TYR A 548 27.51 5.00 -30.27
N LEU A 549 26.24 4.61 -30.33
CA LEU A 549 25.78 3.29 -29.91
C LEU A 549 26.44 2.15 -30.70
N ILE A 550 26.62 2.33 -32.02
CA ILE A 550 27.31 1.34 -32.88
C ILE A 550 28.77 1.19 -32.44
N LEU A 551 29.47 2.31 -32.22
CA LEU A 551 30.87 2.29 -31.78
C LEU A 551 31.02 1.68 -30.38
N LYS A 552 30.08 1.94 -29.47
CA LYS A 552 30.08 1.37 -28.12
C LYS A 552 29.76 -0.12 -28.12
N ASN A 553 28.77 -0.55 -28.89
CA ASN A 553 28.45 -1.97 -29.04
C ASN A 553 29.66 -2.77 -29.55
N ALA A 554 30.43 -2.22 -30.50
CA ALA A 554 31.66 -2.84 -30.99
C ALA A 554 32.79 -2.94 -29.94
N LYS A 555 32.75 -2.14 -28.87
CA LYS A 555 33.73 -2.15 -27.77
C LYS A 555 33.30 -2.98 -26.56
N ILE A 556 32.00 -3.30 -26.45
CA ILE A 556 31.47 -4.10 -25.35
C ILE A 556 31.87 -5.56 -25.58
N ASN A 557 32.94 -5.98 -24.93
CA ASN A 557 33.43 -7.36 -25.01
C ASN A 557 32.68 -8.30 -24.06
N SER A 558 32.01 -7.76 -23.02
CA SER A 558 31.27 -8.55 -22.03
C SER A 558 30.27 -7.70 -21.25
N ALA A 559 29.17 -8.33 -20.82
CA ALA A 559 28.19 -7.73 -19.93
C ALA A 559 28.79 -7.33 -18.57
N PRO A 560 28.21 -6.35 -17.85
CA PRO A 560 28.63 -6.01 -16.50
C PRO A 560 28.72 -7.26 -15.62
N SER A 561 29.83 -7.40 -14.90
CA SER A 561 30.03 -8.53 -14.00
C SER A 561 29.14 -8.39 -12.78
N PHE A 562 28.43 -9.47 -12.46
CA PHE A 562 27.65 -9.62 -11.22
C PHE A 562 28.14 -10.87 -10.51
N LYS A 563 28.26 -10.81 -9.18
CA LYS A 563 28.60 -12.00 -8.38
C LYS A 563 27.51 -13.07 -8.47
N ASN A 564 26.26 -12.64 -8.62
CA ASN A 564 25.08 -13.49 -8.61
C ASN A 564 24.50 -13.66 -10.02
N SER A 565 24.35 -14.91 -10.46
CA SER A 565 23.77 -15.25 -11.77
C SER A 565 22.30 -14.80 -11.91
N ARG A 566 21.54 -14.75 -10.81
CA ARG A 566 20.15 -14.23 -10.82
C ARG A 566 20.11 -12.74 -11.12
N LEU A 567 21.03 -11.95 -10.56
CA LEU A 567 21.13 -10.51 -10.86
C LEU A 567 21.52 -10.28 -12.32
N LYS A 568 22.40 -11.11 -12.86
CA LYS A 568 22.73 -11.09 -14.30
C LYS A 568 21.50 -11.38 -15.17
N SER A 569 20.67 -12.37 -14.82
CA SER A 569 19.40 -12.65 -15.53
C SER A 569 18.46 -11.46 -15.46
N ALA A 570 18.26 -10.89 -14.26
CA ALA A 570 17.40 -9.73 -14.05
C ALA A 570 17.87 -8.50 -14.87
N MET A 571 19.18 -8.27 -14.99
CA MET A 571 19.72 -7.21 -15.83
C MET A 571 19.41 -7.43 -17.32
N TRP A 572 19.54 -8.67 -17.81
CA TRP A 572 19.17 -9.00 -19.19
C TRP A 572 17.68 -8.83 -19.45
N GLU A 573 16.83 -9.27 -18.52
CA GLU A 573 15.38 -9.07 -18.58
C GLU A 573 15.03 -7.57 -18.61
N ALA A 574 15.64 -6.77 -17.73
CA ALA A 574 15.46 -5.32 -17.73
C ALA A 574 15.92 -4.68 -19.05
N SER A 575 17.08 -5.09 -19.58
CA SER A 575 17.61 -4.58 -20.86
C SER A 575 16.71 -4.95 -22.04
N GLY A 576 16.25 -6.21 -22.08
CA GLY A 576 15.31 -6.69 -23.09
C GLY A 576 14.00 -5.92 -23.09
N SER A 577 13.55 -5.45 -21.92
CA SER A 577 12.31 -4.67 -21.81
C SER A 577 12.32 -3.36 -22.60
N LEU A 578 13.50 -2.80 -22.90
CA LEU A 578 13.60 -1.57 -23.69
C LEU A 578 13.17 -1.75 -25.15
N GLN A 579 13.17 -2.99 -25.66
CA GLN A 579 12.77 -3.31 -27.04
C GLN A 579 11.27 -3.14 -27.28
N PHE A 580 10.49 -2.98 -26.20
CA PHE A 580 9.04 -2.81 -26.23
C PHE A 580 8.58 -1.38 -26.57
N ALA A 581 9.52 -0.45 -26.73
CA ALA A 581 9.28 0.91 -27.18
C ALA A 581 10.15 1.25 -28.40
N ASN A 582 9.68 2.21 -29.18
CA ASN A 582 10.42 2.80 -30.31
C ASN A 582 9.97 4.25 -30.54
N HIS A 583 10.53 4.94 -31.54
CA HIS A 583 10.19 6.32 -31.87
C HIS A 583 8.72 6.55 -32.29
N GLN A 584 8.02 5.50 -32.72
CA GLN A 584 6.60 5.60 -33.09
C GLN A 584 5.66 5.34 -31.89
N SER A 585 6.21 4.88 -30.78
CA SER A 585 5.45 4.62 -29.56
C SER A 585 5.07 5.94 -28.90
N LYS A 586 3.84 6.00 -28.38
CA LYS A 586 3.35 7.11 -27.56
C LYS A 586 4.32 7.45 -26.42
N LEU A 587 4.43 8.73 -26.06
CA LEU A 587 5.32 9.19 -24.99
C LEU A 587 5.05 8.48 -23.65
N SER A 588 3.78 8.32 -23.24
CA SER A 588 3.44 7.61 -21.99
C SER A 588 4.01 6.19 -21.96
N LYS A 589 3.98 5.46 -23.09
CA LYS A 589 4.55 4.12 -23.21
C LYS A 589 6.07 4.14 -23.07
N ARG A 590 6.74 5.03 -23.80
CA ARG A 590 8.21 5.21 -23.70
C ARG A 590 8.63 5.56 -22.27
N TYR A 591 7.86 6.43 -21.62
CA TYR A 591 8.06 6.83 -20.24
C TYR A 591 7.91 5.67 -19.25
N ILE A 592 6.83 4.89 -19.34
CA ILE A 592 6.58 3.73 -18.46
C ILE A 592 7.69 2.70 -18.59
N ILE A 593 8.11 2.37 -19.82
CA ILE A 593 9.19 1.42 -20.08
C ILE A 593 10.51 1.95 -19.50
N LEU A 594 10.85 3.21 -19.78
CA LEU A 594 12.09 3.81 -19.29
C LEU A 594 12.13 3.88 -17.75
N ASN A 595 11.06 4.35 -17.11
CA ASN A 595 11.00 4.43 -15.64
C ASN A 595 11.05 3.03 -14.99
N SER A 596 10.35 2.05 -15.57
CA SER A 596 10.43 0.66 -15.10
C SER A 596 11.84 0.09 -15.24
N TYR A 597 12.55 0.40 -16.33
CA TYR A 597 13.93 -0.02 -16.50
C TYR A 597 14.85 0.62 -15.45
N ILE A 598 14.72 1.93 -15.21
CA ILE A 598 15.53 2.65 -14.20
C ILE A 598 15.31 2.03 -12.81
N GLU A 599 14.06 1.79 -12.43
CA GLU A 599 13.73 1.16 -11.14
C GLU A 599 14.35 -0.24 -10.99
N GLN A 600 14.32 -1.06 -12.04
CA GLN A 600 14.98 -2.38 -12.01
C GLN A 600 16.50 -2.27 -11.87
N VAL A 601 17.13 -1.30 -12.52
CA VAL A 601 18.58 -1.05 -12.37
C VAL A 601 18.91 -0.66 -10.92
N GLU A 602 18.13 0.22 -10.29
CA GLU A 602 18.30 0.58 -8.88
C GLU A 602 18.19 -0.64 -7.95
N LEU A 603 17.19 -1.50 -8.17
CA LEU A 603 16.98 -2.73 -7.40
C LEU A 603 18.13 -3.72 -7.57
N ILE A 604 18.65 -3.89 -8.80
CA ILE A 604 19.79 -4.78 -9.07
C ILE A 604 21.04 -4.27 -8.36
N ILE A 605 21.32 -2.97 -8.40
CA ILE A 605 22.48 -2.35 -7.73
C ILE A 605 22.37 -2.51 -6.21
N ALA A 606 21.19 -2.21 -5.65
CA ALA A 606 20.93 -2.35 -4.23
C ALA A 606 21.08 -3.82 -3.77
N ALA A 607 20.57 -4.78 -4.54
CA ALA A 607 20.67 -6.21 -4.23
C ALA A 607 22.11 -6.76 -4.34
N GLU A 608 22.98 -6.13 -5.13
CA GLU A 608 24.41 -6.49 -5.16
C GLU A 608 25.17 -5.97 -3.92
N GLY A 609 24.55 -5.12 -3.10
CA GLY A 609 25.20 -4.46 -1.96
C GLY A 609 26.22 -3.42 -2.41
N ILE A 610 26.08 -2.89 -3.63
CA ILE A 610 26.91 -1.80 -4.13
C ILE A 610 26.21 -0.51 -3.72
N ASP A 611 26.82 0.27 -2.84
CA ASP A 611 26.32 1.59 -2.48
C ASP A 611 26.32 2.51 -3.71
N ASN A 612 25.15 2.64 -4.35
CA ASN A 612 24.71 3.71 -5.25
C ASN A 612 25.79 4.35 -6.15
N SER A 613 26.72 3.56 -6.70
CA SER A 613 27.76 4.15 -7.52
C SER A 613 27.15 4.52 -8.87
N LEU A 614 27.09 5.83 -9.13
CA LEU A 614 26.78 6.42 -10.43
C LEU A 614 27.50 5.69 -11.57
N GLU A 615 28.70 5.18 -11.27
CA GLU A 615 29.53 4.39 -12.17
C GLU A 615 28.92 3.04 -12.55
N LYS A 616 28.45 2.23 -11.59
CA LYS A 616 27.82 0.95 -11.91
C LYS A 616 26.52 1.15 -12.68
N THR A 617 25.75 2.19 -12.31
CA THR A 617 24.57 2.60 -13.07
C THR A 617 24.94 2.92 -14.52
N ALA A 618 25.93 3.81 -14.74
CA ALA A 618 26.38 4.18 -16.07
C ALA A 618 26.91 2.97 -16.89
N GLN A 619 27.60 2.02 -16.26
CA GLN A 619 28.05 0.78 -16.92
C GLN A 619 26.87 -0.08 -17.39
N ILE A 620 25.82 -0.22 -16.56
CA ILE A 620 24.61 -0.96 -16.93
C ILE A 620 23.87 -0.24 -18.06
N LEU A 621 23.73 1.08 -17.99
CA LEU A 621 23.13 1.89 -19.06
C LEU A 621 23.89 1.74 -20.39
N GLU A 622 25.22 1.87 -20.33
CA GLU A 622 26.11 1.72 -21.49
C GLU A 622 25.91 0.37 -22.16
N PHE A 623 25.87 -0.69 -21.36
CA PHE A 623 25.61 -2.04 -21.82
C PHE A 623 24.23 -2.14 -22.48
N SER A 624 23.16 -1.83 -21.74
CA SER A 624 21.78 -2.01 -22.20
C SER A 624 21.47 -1.20 -23.46
N PHE A 625 21.89 0.06 -23.52
CA PHE A 625 21.55 0.96 -24.63
C PHE A 625 22.33 0.63 -25.89
N SER A 626 23.61 0.26 -25.74
CA SER A 626 24.46 -0.11 -26.88
C SER A 626 24.08 -1.47 -27.46
N GLU A 627 23.86 -2.47 -26.60
CA GLU A 627 23.46 -3.83 -27.03
C GLU A 627 22.11 -3.82 -27.76
N CYS A 628 21.14 -3.09 -27.22
CA CYS A 628 19.80 -3.03 -27.82
C CYS A 628 19.63 -1.91 -28.85
N LYS A 629 20.67 -1.11 -29.14
CA LYS A 629 20.68 0.01 -30.12
C LYS A 629 19.48 0.96 -29.98
N GLN A 630 19.16 1.34 -28.74
CA GLN A 630 17.92 2.04 -28.39
C GLN A 630 17.99 3.55 -28.64
N VAL A 631 17.83 3.97 -29.91
CA VAL A 631 17.92 5.39 -30.32
C VAL A 631 16.78 6.25 -29.74
N TRP A 632 15.60 5.67 -29.52
CA TRP A 632 14.41 6.37 -29.00
C TRP A 632 14.59 6.94 -27.59
N ILE A 633 15.52 6.38 -26.82
CA ILE A 633 15.81 6.79 -25.45
C ILE A 633 16.29 8.24 -25.41
N LEU A 634 17.16 8.64 -26.34
CA LEU A 634 17.67 10.01 -26.41
C LEU A 634 16.53 11.01 -26.58
N GLU A 635 15.68 10.80 -27.58
CA GLU A 635 14.55 11.67 -27.88
C GLU A 635 13.59 11.77 -26.68
N THR A 636 13.31 10.65 -26.04
CA THR A 636 12.43 10.59 -24.86
C THR A 636 13.03 11.35 -23.68
N ILE A 637 14.34 11.21 -23.43
CA ILE A 637 15.03 11.95 -22.37
C ILE A 637 14.99 13.45 -22.64
N LEU A 638 15.19 13.89 -23.89
CA LEU A 638 15.08 15.32 -24.24
C LEU A 638 13.68 15.86 -23.95
N ILE A 639 12.64 15.18 -24.42
CA ILE A 639 11.25 15.58 -24.22
C ILE A 639 10.92 15.64 -22.71
N LEU A 640 11.27 14.60 -21.96
CA LEU A 640 10.97 14.53 -20.53
C LEU A 640 11.76 15.56 -19.72
N SER A 641 13.03 15.79 -20.07
CA SER A 641 13.87 16.78 -19.37
C SER A 641 13.35 18.19 -19.61
N CYS A 642 13.11 18.57 -20.86
CA CYS A 642 12.61 19.92 -21.18
C CYS A 642 11.16 20.13 -20.75
N GLY A 643 10.30 19.13 -20.94
CA GLY A 643 8.86 19.25 -20.73
C GLY A 643 8.42 19.04 -19.28
N LEU A 644 9.11 18.20 -18.51
CA LEU A 644 8.71 17.82 -17.15
C LEU A 644 9.81 18.07 -16.13
N PHE A 645 10.92 17.35 -16.19
CA PHE A 645 11.85 17.22 -15.05
C PHE A 645 12.71 18.46 -14.77
N ASN A 646 12.90 19.35 -15.75
CA ASN A 646 13.54 20.65 -15.54
C ASN A 646 12.52 21.77 -15.26
N ASN A 647 11.22 21.46 -15.22
CA ASN A 647 10.18 22.42 -14.89
C ASN A 647 9.82 22.35 -13.40
N GLU A 648 9.89 23.48 -12.69
CA GLU A 648 9.59 23.55 -11.25
C GLU A 648 8.15 23.13 -10.92
N ASN A 649 7.19 23.38 -11.82
CA ASN A 649 5.79 22.99 -11.61
C ASN A 649 5.64 21.47 -11.55
N PHE A 650 6.43 20.71 -12.30
CA PHE A 650 6.34 19.24 -12.26
C PHE A 650 6.73 18.70 -10.88
N ALA A 651 7.68 19.33 -10.20
CA ALA A 651 8.12 18.94 -8.87
C ALA A 651 7.03 19.07 -7.80
N LEU A 652 6.00 19.89 -8.03
CA LEU A 652 4.84 20.02 -7.16
C LEU A 652 3.95 18.76 -7.16
N TYR A 653 3.96 18.01 -8.28
CA TYR A 653 3.09 16.86 -8.51
C TYR A 653 3.82 15.52 -8.49
N ALA A 654 5.09 15.48 -8.92
CA ALA A 654 5.88 14.26 -8.99
C ALA A 654 6.30 13.77 -7.58
N PRO A 655 6.27 12.44 -7.31
CA PRO A 655 6.82 11.89 -6.08
C PRO A 655 8.30 12.28 -5.91
N PRO A 656 8.75 12.71 -4.73
CA PRO A 656 10.15 13.13 -4.53
C PRO A 656 11.18 12.05 -4.89
N GLN A 657 10.85 10.77 -4.63
CA GLN A 657 11.71 9.63 -4.97
C GLN A 657 11.87 9.48 -6.50
N LEU A 658 10.84 9.83 -7.27
CA LEU A 658 10.90 9.79 -8.73
C LEU A 658 11.83 10.89 -9.27
N ILE A 659 11.77 12.09 -8.69
CA ILE A 659 12.65 13.21 -9.07
C ILE A 659 14.11 12.84 -8.75
N ASP A 660 14.37 12.28 -7.57
CA ASP A 660 15.71 11.83 -7.18
C ASP A 660 16.23 10.72 -8.11
N ARG A 661 15.40 9.71 -8.40
CA ARG A 661 15.69 8.65 -9.37
C ARG A 661 16.02 9.22 -10.74
N TRP A 662 15.21 10.16 -11.24
CA TRP A 662 15.45 10.78 -12.54
C TRP A 662 16.77 11.56 -12.57
N ARG A 663 17.10 12.31 -11.51
CA ARG A 663 18.37 13.03 -11.40
C ARG A 663 19.58 12.09 -11.43
N LYS A 664 19.52 10.99 -10.67
CA LYS A 664 20.56 9.94 -10.68
C LYS A 664 20.71 9.31 -12.07
N PHE A 665 19.59 8.98 -12.71
CA PHE A 665 19.57 8.45 -14.07
C PHE A 665 20.14 9.44 -15.09
N ALA A 666 19.71 10.70 -15.06
CA ALA A 666 20.18 11.75 -15.97
C ALA A 666 21.69 11.97 -15.82
N ALA A 667 22.21 11.99 -14.59
CA ALA A 667 23.65 12.06 -14.35
C ALA A 667 24.39 10.85 -14.92
N ALA A 668 23.85 9.64 -14.75
CA ALA A 668 24.43 8.41 -15.30
C ALA A 668 24.39 8.41 -16.84
N PHE A 669 23.31 8.92 -17.43
CA PHE A 669 23.16 9.07 -18.88
C PHE A 669 24.16 10.08 -19.46
N ILE A 670 24.34 11.25 -18.83
CA ILE A 670 25.35 12.23 -19.24
C ILE A 670 26.76 11.64 -19.14
N ARG A 671 27.06 10.90 -18.06
CA ARG A 671 28.33 10.16 -17.93
C ARG A 671 28.50 9.12 -19.02
N PHE A 672 27.43 8.43 -19.42
CA PHE A 672 27.48 7.53 -20.56
C PHE A 672 27.82 8.28 -21.86
N LEU A 673 27.28 9.48 -22.09
CA LEU A 673 27.62 10.31 -23.25
C LEU A 673 29.03 10.92 -23.17
N SER A 674 29.69 10.93 -22.00
CA SER A 674 30.98 11.63 -21.74
C SER A 674 32.17 11.19 -22.57
N ASN A 675 32.04 10.09 -23.30
CA ASN A 675 33.10 9.63 -24.20
C ASN A 675 33.01 10.27 -25.59
N ASP A 676 31.98 11.07 -25.89
CA ASP A 676 31.82 11.83 -27.13
C ASP A 676 31.46 13.30 -26.82
N ILE A 677 32.46 14.17 -26.86
CA ILE A 677 32.32 15.60 -26.56
C ILE A 677 31.30 16.26 -27.49
N ASN A 678 31.23 15.87 -28.76
CA ASN A 678 30.33 16.50 -29.73
C ASN A 678 28.86 16.21 -29.38
N ILE A 679 28.57 14.99 -28.95
CA ILE A 679 27.20 14.62 -28.53
C ILE A 679 26.79 15.38 -27.29
N ILE A 680 27.67 15.48 -26.29
CA ILE A 680 27.35 16.21 -25.05
C ILE A 680 27.13 17.68 -25.32
N THR A 681 28.01 18.33 -26.08
CA THR A 681 27.88 19.76 -26.35
C THR A 681 26.53 20.03 -27.02
N LYS A 682 26.17 19.27 -28.06
CA LYS A 682 24.86 19.41 -28.71
C LYS A 682 23.68 19.05 -27.81
N TYR A 683 23.82 18.05 -26.94
CA TYR A 683 22.78 17.67 -25.98
C TYR A 683 22.53 18.79 -24.96
N ASN A 684 23.60 19.36 -24.38
CA ASN A 684 23.51 20.46 -23.43
C ASN A 684 23.01 21.75 -24.09
N ASP A 685 23.46 22.05 -25.30
CA ASP A 685 22.97 23.19 -26.09
C ASP A 685 21.47 23.05 -26.34
N PHE A 686 21.00 21.85 -26.68
CA PHE A 686 19.58 21.60 -26.87
C PHE A 686 18.78 21.85 -25.57
N LEU A 687 19.21 21.28 -24.44
CA LEU A 687 18.53 21.47 -23.17
C LEU A 687 18.48 22.95 -22.76
N THR A 688 19.59 23.68 -22.93
CA THR A 688 19.70 25.09 -22.53
C THR A 688 18.89 26.04 -23.42
N ASN A 689 18.75 25.73 -24.71
CA ASN A 689 18.03 26.57 -25.68
C ASN A 689 16.52 26.25 -25.76
N THR A 690 16.06 25.20 -25.09
CA THR A 690 14.66 24.74 -25.13
C THR A 690 13.90 25.05 -23.85
N ILE A 691 14.59 25.06 -22.71
CA ILE A 691 14.11 25.59 -21.42
C ILE A 691 14.08 27.12 -21.52
#